data_AF-A0A9E5YT70-F1
#
_entry.id   AF-A0A9E5YT70-F1
#
_cell.length_a   1.000
_cell.length_b   1.000
_cell.length_c   1.000
_cell.angle_alpha   90.00
_cell.angle_beta   90.00
_cell.angle_gamma   90.00
#
_symmetry.space_group_name_H-M   'P 1'
#
loop_
_entity.id
_entity.type
_entity.pdbx_description
1 polymer ?
#
loop_
_entity_poly.entity_id
_entity_poly.type
_entity_poly.pdbx_seq_one_letter_code
_entity_poly.pdbx_strand_id
1 'polypeptide(L)'
;MKNFLKNEKGGIVLLAVALIAIVVSLLSTISLLGIVQTNHIQTQYQNDMLQQELLLRSEAIRTVLSLEYNKFRPLPDRIVQIESDDRLTTYNIDNSKEMTTITSFMGFASQEAVAIRTLITAKRDRSFVFDINNKSPVKRFSERLMKNESLAEYQYFSHIEESENADGGSAAARVKFWGPDVLWGKVHSNDDIWIQQAGGGTNQGWPTFHEMVTTAGNFRYHPSGTLLIGSGAPIDLIFRGGWEEEVPAIVYEPTAVDIRANGSRPFTNTSADIVYVKINGTAYESWYGDIDLVGYEDFDVYSWYPMNAAQANGIIAAGGNWFEDSDIVWTNNIAIYDTTWIQGPFGTVNNHSVFVEYQQLWIEGNIRGKQTWGCADTIFIVGDITYEGTPAGNPPDEEPVNLSDYFGLVSEQKVLIRYKNIDPFNNFAIKDDNCNDIYLYGAFAAIGRGDVNIHGAMTCHYDGIFTFQYHHGHGSTPDFWGPSPYTGDDTLYTYIDFHKFIYPISPFVQPNIEGFNLHGGAPVGNTCGYPYESTAYINSFPNDNPSAYVFPYGTDWPWYNPVWPESAANIVFERGIIHIFGAIAQTRRGFVHRSGGDPYNHPFGNSNPSPWDIDNYKYDGSHPSAGYDKDYHYDNRFLYIQPPDYPEVYRGWGAGTISSFDETVWSLKVPPN
;
A
#
# COMPACT_ATOMS: atom_id res chain seq x y z
N MET A 1 57.73 -83.14 -10.28
CA MET A 1 58.42 -82.47 -9.16
C MET A 1 59.73 -83.14 -8.73
N LYS A 2 59.77 -84.46 -8.43
CA LYS A 2 61.01 -85.15 -7.98
C LYS A 2 62.21 -85.10 -8.95
N ASN A 3 62.00 -84.97 -10.26
CA ASN A 3 63.09 -84.90 -11.26
C ASN A 3 63.65 -83.48 -11.48
N PHE A 4 63.00 -82.43 -10.98
CA PHE A 4 63.51 -81.05 -11.02
C PHE A 4 64.44 -80.71 -9.84
N LEU A 5 64.38 -81.50 -8.76
CA LEU A 5 65.16 -81.29 -7.52
C LEU A 5 66.55 -81.95 -7.55
N LYS A 6 66.87 -82.76 -8.58
CA LYS A 6 68.14 -83.50 -8.68
C LYS A 6 69.16 -82.89 -9.65
N ASN A 7 68.84 -81.76 -10.26
CA ASN A 7 69.74 -81.03 -11.14
C ASN A 7 69.99 -79.66 -10.51
N GLU A 8 71.25 -79.26 -10.31
CA GLU A 8 71.61 -77.98 -9.69
C GLU A 8 70.92 -76.79 -10.36
N LYS A 9 70.63 -76.91 -11.67
CA LYS A 9 69.87 -75.91 -12.44
C LYS A 9 68.38 -75.82 -12.07
N GLY A 10 67.75 -76.89 -11.58
CA GLY A 10 66.33 -76.93 -11.24
C GLY A 10 66.00 -76.39 -9.84
N GLY A 11 66.93 -76.52 -8.87
CA GLY A 11 66.81 -75.94 -7.54
C GLY A 11 66.94 -74.40 -7.55
N ILE A 12 67.85 -73.88 -8.37
CA ILE A 12 68.04 -72.42 -8.57
C ILE A 12 66.79 -71.80 -9.21
N VAL A 13 66.17 -72.47 -10.19
CA VAL A 13 64.92 -72.00 -10.84
C VAL A 13 63.74 -71.98 -9.84
N LEU A 14 63.61 -72.97 -8.97
CA LEU A 14 62.57 -73.00 -7.94
C LEU A 14 62.74 -71.89 -6.89
N LEU A 15 63.99 -71.61 -6.47
CA LEU A 15 64.30 -70.53 -5.53
C LEU A 15 64.05 -69.16 -6.17
N ALA A 16 64.39 -68.99 -7.44
CA ALA A 16 64.10 -67.78 -8.21
C ALA A 16 62.59 -67.56 -8.37
N VAL A 17 61.80 -68.60 -8.68
CA VAL A 17 60.33 -68.51 -8.76
C VAL A 17 59.71 -68.17 -7.40
N ALA A 18 60.22 -68.73 -6.30
CA ALA A 18 59.76 -68.39 -4.94
C ALA A 18 60.10 -66.95 -4.55
N LEU A 19 61.31 -66.48 -4.86
CA LEU A 19 61.71 -65.08 -4.65
C LEU A 19 60.87 -64.11 -5.49
N ILE A 20 60.60 -64.44 -6.76
CA ILE A 20 59.71 -63.66 -7.62
C ILE A 20 58.29 -63.65 -7.04
N ALA A 21 57.77 -64.77 -6.56
CA ALA A 21 56.44 -64.84 -5.94
C ALA A 21 56.35 -63.98 -4.66
N ILE A 22 57.40 -63.94 -3.83
CA ILE A 22 57.49 -63.10 -2.64
C ILE A 22 57.56 -61.61 -3.03
N VAL A 23 58.33 -61.26 -4.05
CA VAL A 23 58.41 -59.89 -4.55
C VAL A 23 57.08 -59.44 -5.14
N VAL A 24 56.41 -60.31 -5.91
CA VAL A 24 55.07 -60.02 -6.47
C VAL A 24 54.03 -59.89 -5.37
N SER A 25 54.05 -60.72 -4.31
CA SER A 25 53.11 -60.60 -3.20
C SER A 25 53.36 -59.34 -2.36
N LEU A 26 54.62 -58.97 -2.11
CA LEU A 26 54.99 -57.70 -1.47
C LEU A 26 54.54 -56.50 -2.28
N LEU A 27 54.82 -56.47 -3.59
CA LEU A 27 54.38 -55.41 -4.48
C LEU A 27 52.85 -55.32 -4.55
N SER A 28 52.16 -56.45 -4.62
CA SER A 28 50.69 -56.50 -4.61
C SER A 28 50.11 -55.99 -3.29
N THR A 29 50.73 -56.32 -2.15
CA THR A 29 50.31 -55.84 -0.82
C THR A 29 50.53 -54.34 -0.70
N ILE A 30 51.66 -53.82 -1.17
CA ILE A 30 51.95 -52.38 -1.19
C ILE A 30 50.96 -51.64 -2.11
N SER A 31 50.66 -52.18 -3.29
CA SER A 31 49.66 -51.61 -4.19
C SER A 31 48.26 -51.63 -3.59
N LEU A 32 47.86 -52.72 -2.92
CA LEU A 32 46.54 -52.83 -2.28
C LEU A 32 46.41 -51.88 -1.08
N LEU A 33 47.46 -51.74 -0.27
CA LEU A 33 47.53 -50.73 0.79
C LEU A 33 47.44 -49.31 0.23
N GLY A 34 48.12 -49.04 -0.88
CA GLY A 34 48.03 -47.75 -1.58
C GLY A 34 46.62 -47.46 -2.12
N ILE A 35 45.93 -48.45 -2.69
CA ILE A 35 44.55 -48.31 -3.17
C ILE A 35 43.59 -48.07 -2.00
N VAL A 36 43.71 -48.85 -0.91
CA VAL A 36 42.88 -48.69 0.29
C VAL A 36 43.11 -47.31 0.91
N GLN A 37 44.36 -46.85 1.00
CA GLN A 37 44.68 -45.53 1.51
C GLN A 37 44.10 -44.42 0.61
N THR A 38 44.20 -44.55 -0.71
CA THR A 38 43.65 -43.58 -1.66
C THR A 38 42.12 -43.50 -1.55
N ASN A 39 41.43 -44.65 -1.52
CA ASN A 39 39.98 -44.72 -1.36
C ASN A 39 39.52 -44.15 -0.01
N HIS A 40 40.27 -44.44 1.06
CA HIS A 40 40.00 -43.89 2.39
C HIS A 40 40.12 -42.36 2.41
N ILE A 41 41.18 -41.82 1.82
CA ILE A 41 41.40 -40.37 1.70
C ILE A 41 40.28 -39.71 0.87
N GLN A 42 39.90 -40.30 -0.27
CA GLN A 42 38.82 -39.79 -1.12
C GLN A 42 37.47 -39.76 -0.40
N THR A 43 37.13 -40.84 0.29
CA THR A 43 35.89 -40.93 1.09
C THR A 43 35.86 -39.85 2.18
N GLN A 44 37.01 -39.60 2.82
CA GLN A 44 37.12 -38.53 3.82
C GLN A 44 36.96 -37.13 3.20
N TYR A 45 37.46 -36.89 1.99
CA TYR A 45 37.24 -35.61 1.30
C TYR A 45 35.77 -35.39 0.94
N GLN A 46 35.06 -36.44 0.52
CA GLN A 46 33.61 -36.35 0.27
C GLN A 46 32.82 -36.05 1.56
N ASN A 47 33.19 -36.70 2.67
CA ASN A 47 32.57 -36.41 3.97
C ASN A 47 32.87 -35.00 4.47
N ASP A 48 34.10 -34.49 4.29
CA ASP A 48 34.41 -33.10 4.60
C ASP A 48 33.64 -32.13 3.73
N MET A 49 33.45 -32.44 2.44
CA MET A 49 32.68 -31.61 1.51
C MET A 49 31.23 -31.45 1.97
N LEU A 50 30.55 -32.55 2.30
CA LEU A 50 29.16 -32.53 2.80
C LEU A 50 29.08 -31.81 4.15
N GLN A 51 30.01 -32.09 5.07
CA GLN A 51 30.00 -31.47 6.39
C GLN A 51 30.25 -29.96 6.33
N GLN A 52 31.21 -29.51 5.50
CA GLN A 52 31.48 -28.09 5.29
C GLN A 52 30.25 -27.38 4.69
N GLU A 53 29.52 -28.02 3.78
CA GLU A 53 28.28 -27.45 3.22
C GLU A 53 27.19 -27.26 4.28
N LEU A 54 26.95 -28.26 5.13
CA LEU A 54 25.98 -28.16 6.23
C LEU A 54 26.37 -27.07 7.23
N LEU A 55 27.66 -26.98 7.57
CA LEU A 55 28.18 -25.95 8.47
C LEU A 55 28.05 -24.55 7.86
N LEU A 56 28.28 -24.39 6.54
CA LEU A 56 28.06 -23.11 5.85
C LEU A 56 26.61 -22.64 5.96
N ARG A 57 25.64 -23.54 5.75
CA ARG A 57 24.21 -23.22 5.89
C ARG A 57 23.88 -22.79 7.32
N SER A 58 24.39 -23.51 8.32
CA SER A 58 24.19 -23.16 9.74
C SER A 58 24.81 -21.82 10.11
N GLU A 59 26.02 -21.54 9.62
CA GLU A 59 26.75 -20.32 9.95
C GLU A 59 26.08 -19.09 9.38
N ALA A 60 25.51 -19.21 8.20
CA ALA A 60 24.93 -18.08 7.55
C ALA A 60 23.56 -17.69 8.13
N ILE A 61 22.81 -18.62 8.74
CA ILE A 61 21.67 -18.26 9.61
C ILE A 61 22.17 -17.48 10.83
N ARG A 62 23.25 -17.95 11.46
CA ARG A 62 23.82 -17.33 12.66
C ARG A 62 24.37 -15.92 12.40
N THR A 63 25.03 -15.69 11.27
CA THR A 63 25.60 -14.37 10.94
C THR A 63 24.52 -13.35 10.60
N VAL A 64 23.41 -13.76 9.98
CA VAL A 64 22.22 -12.92 9.74
C VAL A 64 21.62 -12.43 11.05
N LEU A 65 21.25 -13.36 11.95
CA LEU A 65 20.68 -13.01 13.27
C LEU A 65 21.59 -12.07 14.07
N SER A 66 22.91 -12.21 13.92
CA SER A 66 23.87 -11.33 14.59
C SER A 66 23.92 -9.91 14.02
N LEU A 67 23.66 -9.73 12.72
CA LEU A 67 23.67 -8.44 12.04
C LEU A 67 22.33 -7.71 12.15
N GLU A 68 21.22 -8.45 12.18
CA GLU A 68 19.88 -7.90 12.48
C GLU A 68 19.87 -7.20 13.84
N TYR A 69 20.42 -7.85 14.87
CA TYR A 69 20.50 -7.25 16.20
C TYR A 69 21.37 -5.98 16.23
N ASN A 70 22.45 -5.95 15.43
CA ASN A 70 23.34 -4.80 15.32
C ASN A 70 24.23 -4.92 14.07
N LYS A 71 23.92 -4.13 13.04
CA LYS A 71 24.68 -4.10 11.76
C LYS A 71 26.18 -3.80 11.93
N PHE A 72 26.55 -3.12 13.01
CA PHE A 72 27.94 -2.78 13.31
C PHE A 72 28.70 -3.87 14.05
N ARG A 73 28.03 -4.90 14.58
CA ARG A 73 28.67 -5.98 15.33
C ARG A 73 29.67 -6.75 14.46
N PRO A 74 30.89 -7.04 14.94
CA PRO A 74 31.81 -7.92 14.23
C PRO A 74 31.25 -9.35 14.22
N LEU A 75 31.38 -10.04 13.07
CA LEU A 75 30.97 -11.43 12.94
C LEU A 75 31.98 -12.34 13.67
N PRO A 76 31.58 -13.16 14.65
CA PRO A 76 32.52 -14.01 15.37
C PRO A 76 32.84 -15.28 14.58
N ASP A 77 34.13 -15.59 14.46
CA ASP A 77 34.61 -16.89 13.97
C ASP A 77 34.13 -18.03 14.86
N ARG A 78 34.10 -19.25 14.30
CA ARG A 78 33.65 -20.45 15.02
C ARG A 78 34.56 -21.63 14.75
N ILE A 79 34.78 -22.43 15.78
CA ILE A 79 35.46 -23.72 15.68
C ILE A 79 34.44 -24.80 16.01
N VAL A 80 34.28 -25.78 15.12
CA VAL A 80 33.45 -26.97 15.34
C VAL A 80 34.33 -28.20 15.29
N GLN A 81 34.35 -28.97 16.38
CA GLN A 81 35.07 -30.23 16.45
C GLN A 81 34.07 -31.38 16.35
N ILE A 82 34.37 -32.32 15.46
CA ILE A 82 33.65 -33.58 15.36
C ILE A 82 34.62 -34.68 15.80
N GLU A 83 34.27 -35.32 16.91
CA GLU A 83 34.99 -36.44 17.49
C GLU A 83 34.12 -37.71 17.37
N SER A 84 34.73 -38.77 16.86
CA SER A 84 34.21 -40.13 16.83
C SER A 84 35.38 -41.09 16.92
N ASP A 85 35.12 -42.35 17.24
CA ASP A 85 36.15 -43.38 17.47
C ASP A 85 37.24 -43.44 16.37
N ASP A 86 36.88 -43.12 15.11
CA ASP A 86 37.79 -43.15 13.95
C ASP A 86 38.12 -41.76 13.34
N ARG A 87 37.60 -40.67 13.90
CA ARG A 87 37.73 -39.32 13.30
C ARG A 87 37.76 -38.22 14.35
N LEU A 88 38.86 -37.46 14.34
CA LEU A 88 38.97 -36.15 14.97
C LEU A 88 39.20 -35.10 13.88
N THR A 89 38.17 -34.31 13.56
CA THR A 89 38.24 -33.23 12.56
C THR A 89 37.79 -31.92 13.18
N THR A 90 38.63 -30.90 13.09
CA THR A 90 38.33 -29.54 13.50
C THR A 90 38.01 -28.70 12.27
N TYR A 91 36.82 -28.13 12.22
CA TYR A 91 36.40 -27.15 11.22
C TYR A 91 36.58 -25.75 11.79
N ASN A 92 37.45 -24.95 11.17
CA ASN A 92 37.56 -23.52 11.45
C ASN A 92 36.70 -22.79 10.43
N ILE A 93 35.84 -21.93 10.94
CA ILE A 93 34.89 -21.12 10.18
C ILE A 93 35.28 -19.67 10.41
N ASP A 94 35.81 -19.06 9.36
CA ASP A 94 36.23 -17.67 9.35
C ASP A 94 35.14 -16.83 8.67
N ASN A 95 34.63 -15.83 9.37
CA ASN A 95 33.56 -14.95 8.89
C ASN A 95 34.11 -13.54 8.66
N SER A 96 33.85 -12.96 7.49
CA SER A 96 34.13 -11.56 7.22
C SER A 96 32.91 -10.84 6.67
N LYS A 97 32.82 -9.55 6.97
CA LYS A 97 31.80 -8.65 6.43
C LYS A 97 32.46 -7.54 5.63
N GLU A 98 31.89 -7.24 4.48
CA GLU A 98 32.29 -6.12 3.63
C GLU A 98 31.03 -5.37 3.20
N MET A 99 31.00 -4.05 3.36
CA MET A 99 29.95 -3.26 2.73
C MET A 99 30.30 -3.18 1.25
N THR A 100 29.42 -3.69 0.41
CA THR A 100 29.58 -3.69 -1.03
C THR A 100 28.45 -2.90 -1.67
N THR A 101 28.71 -2.40 -2.85
CA THR A 101 27.72 -1.69 -3.63
C THR A 101 27.30 -2.60 -4.77
N ILE A 102 26.03 -3.02 -4.78
CA ILE A 102 25.49 -3.76 -5.91
C ILE A 102 25.17 -2.74 -7.01
N THR A 103 25.88 -2.84 -8.13
CA THR A 103 25.51 -2.14 -9.36
C THR A 103 24.42 -2.94 -10.06
N SER A 104 23.23 -2.34 -10.20
CA SER A 104 22.11 -2.97 -10.89
C SER A 104 22.18 -2.78 -12.42
N PHE A 105 21.34 -3.52 -13.13
CA PHE A 105 21.15 -3.42 -14.58
C PHE A 105 20.58 -2.03 -14.94
N MET A 106 20.96 -1.46 -16.10
CA MET A 106 20.59 -0.12 -16.61
C MET A 106 21.32 1.10 -16.02
N GLY A 107 22.34 0.92 -15.18
CA GLY A 107 23.18 2.04 -14.73
C GLY A 107 22.64 2.84 -13.54
N PHE A 108 21.66 2.30 -12.80
CA PHE A 108 21.19 2.91 -11.55
C PHE A 108 22.29 2.91 -10.47
N ALA A 109 22.23 3.91 -9.59
CA ALA A 109 23.13 4.03 -8.46
C ALA A 109 22.92 2.90 -7.44
N SER A 110 23.91 2.02 -7.32
CA SER A 110 24.56 1.67 -6.05
C SER A 110 23.62 1.41 -4.86
N GLN A 111 23.13 0.17 -4.72
CA GLN A 111 22.54 -0.29 -3.46
C GLN A 111 23.65 -0.76 -2.51
N GLU A 112 23.75 -0.19 -1.31
CA GLU A 112 24.62 -0.74 -0.26
C GLU A 112 24.06 -2.07 0.20
N ALA A 113 24.83 -3.13 0.00
CA ALA A 113 24.56 -4.46 0.50
C ALA A 113 25.69 -4.87 1.44
N VAL A 114 25.37 -5.66 2.46
CA VAL A 114 26.42 -6.29 3.27
C VAL A 114 26.75 -7.62 2.63
N ALA A 115 27.97 -7.74 2.10
CA ALA A 115 28.53 -9.00 1.65
C ALA A 115 29.10 -9.75 2.87
N ILE A 116 28.47 -10.86 3.24
CA ILE A 116 29.00 -11.79 4.23
C ILE A 116 29.77 -12.86 3.49
N ARG A 117 31.03 -13.03 3.87
CA ARG A 117 31.92 -14.06 3.33
C ARG A 117 32.26 -15.05 4.42
N THR A 118 31.97 -16.31 4.18
CA THR A 118 32.30 -17.40 5.12
C THR A 118 33.23 -18.38 4.43
N LEU A 119 34.37 -18.65 5.07
CA LEU A 119 35.34 -19.65 4.63
C LEU A 119 35.40 -20.76 5.68
N ILE A 120 35.22 -22.01 5.25
CA ILE A 120 35.43 -23.17 6.13
C ILE A 120 36.68 -23.93 5.71
N THR A 121 37.56 -24.18 6.68
CA THR A 121 38.74 -25.03 6.54
C THR A 121 38.70 -26.17 7.53
N ALA A 122 39.02 -27.39 7.07
CA ALA A 122 39.07 -28.57 7.93
C ALA A 122 40.53 -28.97 8.24
N LYS A 123 40.83 -29.14 9.52
CA LYS A 123 42.09 -29.71 10.02
C LYS A 123 41.79 -31.07 10.64
N ARG A 124 42.56 -32.08 10.26
CA ARG A 124 42.46 -33.44 10.79
C ARG A 124 43.59 -33.65 11.79
N ASP A 125 43.29 -34.16 12.97
CA ASP A 125 44.31 -34.66 13.89
C ASP A 125 44.33 -36.18 13.78
N ARG A 126 45.48 -36.74 13.34
CA ARG A 126 45.71 -38.19 13.36
C ARG A 126 47.11 -38.53 13.84
N SER A 127 47.18 -39.62 14.58
CA SER A 127 48.38 -40.21 15.20
C SER A 127 48.99 -41.34 14.35
N PHE A 128 49.06 -41.18 13.02
CA PHE A 128 49.68 -42.16 12.12
C PHE A 128 50.88 -41.55 11.39
N VAL A 129 52.01 -42.26 11.44
CA VAL A 129 53.41 -41.79 11.33
C VAL A 129 53.84 -41.24 9.94
N PHE A 130 52.97 -41.17 8.93
CA PHE A 130 53.39 -40.85 7.56
C PHE A 130 52.53 -39.86 6.76
N ASP A 131 51.67 -39.06 7.40
CA ASP A 131 50.87 -38.05 6.69
C ASP A 131 51.43 -36.63 6.91
N ILE A 132 51.87 -35.98 5.83
CA ILE A 132 52.59 -34.69 5.84
C ILE A 132 51.58 -33.51 5.76
N ASN A 133 50.28 -33.78 5.57
CA ASN A 133 49.27 -32.73 5.37
C ASN A 133 48.03 -32.92 6.26
N ASN A 134 48.11 -32.43 7.51
CA ASN A 134 46.99 -32.40 8.46
C ASN A 134 45.84 -31.43 8.07
N LYS A 135 45.88 -30.81 6.90
CA LYS A 135 44.84 -29.92 6.39
C LYS A 135 44.10 -30.59 5.24
N SER A 136 42.77 -30.61 5.30
CA SER A 136 41.97 -31.03 4.16
C SER A 136 42.19 -30.04 3.00
N PRO A 137 42.43 -30.50 1.77
CA PRO A 137 42.51 -29.63 0.59
C PRO A 137 41.12 -29.08 0.21
N VAL A 138 40.05 -29.64 0.78
CA VAL A 138 38.69 -29.16 0.59
C VAL A 138 38.49 -27.87 1.39
N LYS A 139 38.28 -26.78 0.66
CA LYS A 139 37.85 -25.49 1.20
C LYS A 139 36.52 -25.14 0.55
N ARG A 140 35.56 -24.65 1.36
CA ARG A 140 34.28 -24.14 0.86
C ARG A 140 34.13 -22.69 1.26
N PHE A 141 33.67 -21.89 0.31
CA PHE A 141 33.51 -20.46 0.42
C PHE A 141 32.11 -20.09 -0.05
N SER A 142 31.41 -19.30 0.75
CA SER A 142 30.12 -18.72 0.39
C SER A 142 30.18 -17.22 0.54
N GLU A 143 29.55 -16.52 -0.40
CA GLU A 143 29.26 -15.11 -0.30
C GLU A 143 27.75 -14.91 -0.34
N ARG A 144 27.23 -14.13 0.62
CA ARG A 144 25.82 -13.77 0.72
C ARG A 144 25.70 -12.25 0.72
N LEU A 145 24.79 -11.74 -0.11
CA LEU A 145 24.45 -10.32 -0.15
C LEU A 145 23.17 -10.13 0.65
N MET A 146 23.20 -9.20 1.61
CA MET A 146 22.03 -8.82 2.39
C MET A 146 21.49 -7.47 1.90
N LYS A 147 20.19 -7.42 1.61
CA LYS A 147 19.45 -6.25 1.13
C LYS A 147 18.23 -6.01 2.04
N ASN A 148 17.96 -4.76 2.38
CA ASN A 148 16.71 -4.37 3.03
C ASN A 148 15.61 -4.31 1.96
N GLU A 149 14.53 -5.05 2.16
CA GLU A 149 13.31 -4.90 1.37
C GLU A 149 12.35 -3.95 2.08
N SER A 150 11.55 -3.23 1.29
CA SER A 150 10.52 -2.31 1.80
C SER A 150 9.17 -2.63 1.18
N LEU A 151 8.11 -2.02 1.73
CA LEU A 151 6.77 -2.10 1.15
C LEU A 151 6.70 -1.56 -0.29
N ALA A 152 7.62 -0.68 -0.70
CA ALA A 152 7.65 -0.14 -2.06
C ALA A 152 8.12 -1.15 -3.12
N GLU A 153 8.65 -2.32 -2.73
CA GLU A 153 8.98 -3.40 -3.69
C GLU A 153 7.75 -4.16 -4.20
N TYR A 154 6.60 -3.95 -3.57
CA TYR A 154 5.33 -4.54 -3.94
C TYR A 154 4.49 -3.45 -4.61
N GLN A 155 4.15 -3.62 -5.89
CA GLN A 155 3.19 -2.73 -6.53
C GLN A 155 1.89 -2.68 -5.74
N TYR A 156 1.48 -3.84 -5.22
CA TYR A 156 0.32 -3.99 -4.38
C TYR A 156 0.64 -4.85 -3.17
N PHE A 157 0.43 -4.27 -1.98
CA PHE A 157 0.48 -4.97 -0.71
C PHE A 157 -0.78 -4.70 0.12
N SER A 158 -1.36 -5.76 0.67
CA SER A 158 -2.40 -5.67 1.70
C SER A 158 -2.10 -6.57 2.91
N HIS A 159 -2.34 -6.06 4.12
CA HIS A 159 -2.31 -6.92 5.30
C HIS A 159 -3.62 -7.69 5.49
N ILE A 160 -4.75 -7.08 5.17
CA ILE A 160 -6.08 -7.65 5.26
C ILE A 160 -6.78 -7.42 3.92
N GLU A 161 -7.14 -8.49 3.23
CA GLU A 161 -7.76 -8.45 1.89
C GLU A 161 -9.28 -8.37 2.01
N GLU A 162 -9.73 -7.38 2.76
CA GLU A 162 -11.13 -7.05 2.99
C GLU A 162 -11.32 -5.53 2.88
N SER A 163 -12.54 -5.10 2.60
CA SER A 163 -12.92 -3.69 2.56
C SER A 163 -13.10 -3.09 3.96
N GLU A 164 -13.17 -1.77 4.03
CA GLU A 164 -13.56 -1.02 5.24
C GLU A 164 -14.98 -1.35 5.74
N ASN A 165 -15.80 -2.03 4.94
CA ASN A 165 -17.17 -2.46 5.26
C ASN A 165 -17.25 -3.83 5.95
N ALA A 166 -16.15 -4.32 6.51
CA ALA A 166 -16.08 -5.68 7.06
C ALA A 166 -16.97 -5.89 8.31
N ASP A 167 -17.33 -4.81 8.99
CA ASP A 167 -18.36 -4.75 10.05
C ASP A 167 -19.74 -5.25 9.56
N GLY A 168 -19.97 -5.27 8.25
CA GLY A 168 -21.14 -5.85 7.61
C GLY A 168 -21.14 -7.35 7.40
N GLY A 169 -20.08 -8.03 7.82
CA GLY A 169 -19.86 -9.45 7.58
C GLY A 169 -19.28 -9.75 6.19
N SER A 170 -19.09 -11.05 5.94
CA SER A 170 -18.26 -11.56 4.83
C SER A 170 -18.65 -11.11 3.42
N ALA A 171 -19.90 -10.75 3.18
CA ALA A 171 -20.34 -10.26 1.87
C ALA A 171 -19.92 -8.80 1.64
N ALA A 172 -20.00 -7.97 2.67
CA ALA A 172 -19.61 -6.56 2.63
C ALA A 172 -18.08 -6.39 2.68
N ALA A 173 -17.40 -7.26 3.44
CA ALA A 173 -15.95 -7.33 3.54
C ALA A 173 -15.27 -7.67 2.21
N ARG A 174 -15.91 -8.46 1.34
CA ARG A 174 -15.23 -9.10 0.20
C ARG A 174 -14.88 -8.12 -0.93
N VAL A 175 -13.58 -8.01 -1.16
CA VAL A 175 -12.94 -7.31 -2.27
C VAL A 175 -12.41 -8.33 -3.28
N LYS A 176 -12.18 -7.93 -4.53
CA LYS A 176 -11.73 -8.86 -5.59
C LYS A 176 -10.95 -8.17 -6.68
N PHE A 177 -10.08 -8.93 -7.33
CA PHE A 177 -9.50 -8.58 -8.61
C PHE A 177 -10.34 -9.17 -9.75
N TRP A 178 -10.55 -8.40 -10.81
CA TRP A 178 -11.37 -8.77 -11.96
C TRP A 178 -10.79 -8.23 -13.27
N GLY A 179 -11.46 -8.47 -14.40
CA GLY A 179 -10.98 -8.19 -15.76
C GLY A 179 -10.09 -6.95 -15.94
N PRO A 180 -10.55 -5.75 -15.56
CA PRO A 180 -9.80 -4.51 -15.72
C PRO A 180 -8.54 -4.38 -14.86
N ASP A 181 -8.39 -5.18 -13.80
CA ASP A 181 -7.21 -5.10 -12.94
C ASP A 181 -5.99 -5.73 -13.65
N VAL A 182 -5.06 -4.85 -14.03
CA VAL A 182 -3.77 -5.22 -14.63
C VAL A 182 -2.65 -4.68 -13.74
N LEU A 183 -1.81 -5.58 -13.23
CA LEU A 183 -0.70 -5.26 -12.35
C LEU A 183 0.63 -5.71 -12.96
N TRP A 184 1.60 -4.80 -12.97
CA TRP A 184 2.91 -4.94 -13.63
C TRP A 184 4.05 -5.28 -12.67
N GLY A 185 3.86 -5.14 -11.37
CA GLY A 185 4.85 -5.44 -10.34
C GLY A 185 4.39 -6.52 -9.37
N LYS A 186 5.23 -6.80 -8.37
CA LYS A 186 4.97 -7.84 -7.37
C LYS A 186 3.69 -7.52 -6.59
N VAL A 187 2.91 -8.55 -6.32
CA VAL A 187 1.67 -8.46 -5.53
C VAL A 187 1.78 -9.40 -4.34
N HIS A 188 1.43 -8.89 -3.16
CA HIS A 188 1.35 -9.71 -1.95
C HIS A 188 0.12 -9.37 -1.12
N SER A 189 -0.51 -10.39 -0.54
CA SER A 189 -1.45 -10.21 0.56
C SER A 189 -1.12 -11.15 1.71
N ASN A 190 -1.23 -10.64 2.94
CA ASN A 190 -1.17 -11.49 4.13
C ASN A 190 -2.47 -12.30 4.36
N ASP A 191 -3.46 -12.15 3.49
CA ASP A 191 -4.76 -12.80 3.56
C ASP A 191 -5.13 -13.41 2.19
N ASP A 192 -6.30 -14.05 2.11
CA ASP A 192 -6.82 -14.68 0.90
C ASP A 192 -7.03 -13.66 -0.24
N ILE A 193 -6.44 -13.92 -1.41
CA ILE A 193 -6.64 -13.09 -2.61
C ILE A 193 -7.82 -13.61 -3.42
N TRP A 194 -8.84 -12.77 -3.58
CA TRP A 194 -10.05 -13.11 -4.31
C TRP A 194 -9.99 -12.70 -5.78
N ILE A 195 -10.23 -13.65 -6.67
CA ILE A 195 -10.24 -13.47 -8.12
C ILE A 195 -11.64 -13.72 -8.68
N GLN A 196 -12.10 -12.83 -9.55
CA GLN A 196 -13.37 -12.94 -10.25
C GLN A 196 -13.15 -12.89 -11.77
N GLN A 197 -13.83 -13.76 -12.52
CA GLN A 197 -14.06 -13.53 -13.94
C GLN A 197 -15.29 -12.65 -14.11
N ALA A 198 -15.07 -11.37 -14.39
CA ALA A 198 -16.13 -10.41 -14.73
C ALA A 198 -15.63 -9.59 -15.92
N GLY A 199 -16.52 -9.31 -16.89
CA GLY A 199 -16.15 -8.75 -18.20
C GLY A 199 -15.27 -7.48 -18.16
N GLY A 200 -14.77 -7.06 -19.31
CA GLY A 200 -13.77 -5.99 -19.38
C GLY A 200 -12.33 -6.52 -19.35
N GLY A 201 -11.37 -5.60 -19.34
CA GLY A 201 -9.94 -5.92 -19.40
C GLY A 201 -9.48 -6.56 -20.71
N THR A 202 -8.20 -6.94 -20.75
CA THR A 202 -7.55 -7.52 -21.92
C THR A 202 -7.46 -9.05 -21.87
N ASN A 203 -7.95 -9.68 -20.80
CA ASN A 203 -7.77 -11.10 -20.51
C ASN A 203 -9.12 -11.83 -20.29
N GLN A 204 -10.08 -11.59 -21.20
CA GLN A 204 -11.38 -12.27 -21.20
C GLN A 204 -12.16 -12.17 -19.87
N GLY A 205 -12.08 -11.01 -19.22
CA GLY A 205 -12.70 -10.75 -17.92
C GLY A 205 -11.94 -11.29 -16.70
N TRP A 206 -10.76 -11.90 -16.89
CA TRP A 206 -9.85 -12.23 -15.80
C TRP A 206 -8.88 -11.08 -15.53
N PRO A 207 -8.44 -10.87 -14.27
CA PRO A 207 -7.34 -9.96 -14.00
C PRO A 207 -6.04 -10.48 -14.62
N THR A 208 -5.04 -9.60 -14.73
CA THR A 208 -3.71 -9.95 -15.25
C THR A 208 -2.62 -9.48 -14.31
N PHE A 209 -1.81 -10.42 -13.84
CA PHE A 209 -0.62 -10.16 -13.05
C PHE A 209 0.62 -10.53 -13.87
N HIS A 210 1.44 -9.55 -14.18
CA HIS A 210 2.63 -9.74 -15.02
C HIS A 210 3.84 -10.25 -14.24
N GLU A 211 3.90 -9.96 -12.95
CA GLU A 211 4.98 -10.36 -12.03
C GLU A 211 4.45 -11.32 -10.96
N MET A 212 5.36 -11.77 -10.09
CA MET A 212 5.07 -12.75 -9.03
C MET A 212 3.93 -12.29 -8.10
N VAL A 213 2.96 -13.17 -7.87
CA VAL A 213 1.88 -12.97 -6.90
C VAL A 213 2.00 -13.94 -5.74
N THR A 214 2.02 -13.43 -4.52
CA THR A 214 2.14 -14.26 -3.32
C THR A 214 1.00 -13.98 -2.34
N THR A 215 0.59 -14.98 -1.57
CA THR A 215 -0.35 -14.80 -0.47
C THR A 215 0.00 -15.69 0.71
N ALA A 216 -0.17 -15.19 1.93
CA ALA A 216 -0.08 -16.02 3.13
C ALA A 216 -1.33 -16.90 3.34
N GLY A 217 -2.43 -16.57 2.67
CA GLY A 217 -3.62 -17.40 2.53
C GLY A 217 -3.64 -18.18 1.22
N ASN A 218 -4.81 -18.27 0.60
CA ASN A 218 -5.03 -18.93 -0.68
C ASN A 218 -5.65 -17.98 -1.71
N PHE A 219 -5.45 -18.28 -3.00
CA PHE A 219 -6.23 -17.69 -4.06
C PHE A 219 -7.64 -18.27 -4.08
N ARG A 220 -8.65 -17.41 -4.01
CA ARG A 220 -10.08 -17.78 -3.95
C ARG A 220 -10.80 -17.40 -5.23
N TYR A 221 -11.67 -18.29 -5.72
CA TYR A 221 -12.57 -17.99 -6.84
C TYR A 221 -13.89 -17.38 -6.34
N HIS A 222 -14.21 -16.18 -6.82
CA HIS A 222 -15.50 -15.53 -6.57
C HIS A 222 -16.54 -15.96 -7.63
N PRO A 223 -17.82 -16.22 -7.27
CA PRO A 223 -18.42 -16.07 -5.94
C PRO A 223 -18.39 -17.32 -5.05
N SER A 224 -17.92 -18.47 -5.56
CA SER A 224 -18.06 -19.77 -4.89
C SER A 224 -17.27 -19.88 -3.58
N GLY A 225 -16.16 -19.14 -3.44
CA GLY A 225 -15.23 -19.25 -2.30
C GLY A 225 -14.36 -20.50 -2.33
N THR A 226 -14.41 -21.27 -3.42
CA THR A 226 -13.51 -22.40 -3.62
C THR A 226 -12.09 -21.92 -3.91
N LEU A 227 -11.10 -22.79 -3.74
CA LEU A 227 -9.73 -22.51 -4.21
C LEU A 227 -9.77 -22.18 -5.71
N LEU A 228 -9.02 -21.16 -6.10
CA LEU A 228 -8.88 -20.77 -7.50
C LEU A 228 -8.13 -21.87 -8.25
N ILE A 229 -7.06 -22.40 -7.65
CA ILE A 229 -6.30 -23.53 -8.18
C ILE A 229 -7.18 -24.78 -8.16
N GLY A 230 -7.37 -25.39 -9.35
CA GLY A 230 -8.25 -26.54 -9.53
C GLY A 230 -9.72 -26.21 -9.80
N SER A 231 -10.10 -24.92 -9.83
CA SER A 231 -11.47 -24.49 -10.19
C SER A 231 -11.77 -24.56 -11.70
N GLY A 232 -10.74 -24.71 -12.53
CA GLY A 232 -10.83 -24.58 -13.99
C GLY A 232 -10.53 -23.17 -14.51
N ALA A 233 -10.22 -22.21 -13.62
CA ALA A 233 -9.70 -20.90 -13.99
C ALA A 233 -8.38 -21.02 -14.78
N PRO A 234 -8.11 -20.14 -15.78
CA PRO A 234 -6.89 -20.18 -16.57
C PRO A 234 -5.72 -19.54 -15.80
N ILE A 235 -5.17 -20.28 -14.85
CA ILE A 235 -4.14 -19.82 -13.91
C ILE A 235 -2.95 -19.16 -14.61
N ASP A 236 -2.45 -19.76 -15.69
CA ASP A 236 -1.31 -19.22 -16.45
C ASP A 236 -1.61 -17.90 -17.17
N LEU A 237 -2.89 -17.62 -17.45
CA LEU A 237 -3.31 -16.35 -18.04
C LEU A 237 -3.50 -15.26 -16.97
N ILE A 238 -3.89 -15.67 -15.76
CA ILE A 238 -4.08 -14.79 -14.60
C ILE A 238 -2.70 -14.39 -14.04
N PHE A 239 -1.86 -15.37 -13.71
CA PHE A 239 -0.55 -15.20 -13.07
C PHE A 239 0.59 -15.48 -14.06
N ARG A 240 0.90 -14.50 -14.89
CA ARG A 240 1.93 -14.64 -15.94
C ARG A 240 3.35 -14.65 -15.38
N GLY A 241 3.57 -13.93 -14.28
CA GLY A 241 4.84 -13.86 -13.57
C GLY A 241 5.07 -14.97 -12.55
N GLY A 242 4.11 -15.89 -12.38
CA GLY A 242 4.14 -16.94 -11.36
C GLY A 242 3.33 -16.59 -10.11
N TRP A 243 3.11 -17.59 -9.26
CA TRP A 243 2.33 -17.46 -8.04
C TRP A 243 2.78 -18.42 -6.94
N GLU A 244 2.52 -18.07 -5.69
CA GLU A 244 2.72 -18.93 -4.51
C GLU A 244 1.67 -18.65 -3.42
N GLU A 245 1.12 -19.72 -2.83
CA GLU A 245 0.17 -19.65 -1.71
C GLU A 245 0.83 -20.10 -0.42
N GLU A 246 0.22 -19.78 0.73
CA GLU A 246 0.66 -20.22 2.06
C GLU A 246 2.12 -19.82 2.37
N VAL A 247 2.59 -18.72 1.78
CA VAL A 247 3.92 -18.16 2.10
C VAL A 247 3.89 -17.51 3.49
N PRO A 248 5.06 -17.34 4.16
CA PRO A 248 5.09 -16.59 5.40
C PRO A 248 4.54 -15.17 5.22
N ALA A 249 3.66 -14.76 6.13
CA ALA A 249 3.13 -13.40 6.16
C ALA A 249 4.25 -12.36 6.23
N ILE A 250 4.14 -11.31 5.44
CA ILE A 250 4.96 -10.11 5.54
C ILE A 250 4.56 -9.33 6.79
N VAL A 251 5.55 -9.08 7.64
CA VAL A 251 5.46 -8.23 8.82
C VAL A 251 6.11 -6.88 8.53
N TYR A 252 5.47 -5.82 8.99
CA TYR A 252 5.92 -4.44 8.87
C TYR A 252 5.51 -3.69 10.14
N GLU A 253 6.20 -2.59 10.43
CA GLU A 253 5.82 -1.73 11.56
C GLU A 253 4.57 -0.92 11.20
N PRO A 254 3.48 -0.98 11.98
CA PRO A 254 2.24 -0.23 11.70
C PRO A 254 2.35 1.25 12.11
N THR A 255 3.57 1.74 12.29
CA THR A 255 3.89 3.14 12.62
C THR A 255 5.07 3.59 11.77
N ALA A 256 5.12 4.88 11.44
CA ALA A 256 6.17 5.48 10.63
C ALA A 256 7.41 5.80 11.49
N VAL A 257 7.86 4.83 12.30
CA VAL A 257 8.89 5.03 13.34
C VAL A 257 10.22 5.52 12.78
N ASP A 258 10.65 5.00 11.63
CA ASP A 258 11.93 5.40 11.01
C ASP A 258 11.86 6.82 10.46
N ILE A 259 10.76 7.17 9.78
CA ILE A 259 10.50 8.54 9.31
C ILE A 259 10.43 9.49 10.51
N ARG A 260 9.79 9.07 11.60
CA ARG A 260 9.66 9.87 12.83
C ARG A 260 11.00 10.11 13.50
N ALA A 261 11.88 9.10 13.50
CA ALA A 261 13.19 9.15 14.15
C ALA A 261 14.24 9.91 13.33
N ASN A 262 14.20 9.76 12.01
CA ASN A 262 15.23 10.28 11.11
C ASN A 262 14.79 11.57 10.42
N GLY A 263 13.50 11.74 10.12
CA GLY A 263 12.98 12.83 9.31
C GLY A 263 12.92 14.18 9.99
N SER A 264 12.91 15.23 9.17
CA SER A 264 12.68 16.60 9.63
C SER A 264 11.25 16.77 10.15
N ARG A 265 11.06 17.62 11.17
CA ARG A 265 9.76 17.80 11.85
C ARG A 265 9.41 19.29 11.90
N PRO A 266 9.19 19.95 10.75
CA PRO A 266 9.06 21.42 10.69
C PRO A 266 7.73 21.93 11.30
N PHE A 267 6.75 21.05 11.53
CA PHE A 267 5.39 21.41 11.94
C PHE A 267 5.07 21.09 13.41
N THR A 268 6.07 20.92 14.29
CA THR A 268 5.83 20.54 15.69
C THR A 268 5.30 21.66 16.59
N ASN A 269 5.36 22.91 16.13
CA ASN A 269 5.03 24.10 16.92
C ASN A 269 3.71 24.75 16.53
N THR A 270 2.80 23.99 15.92
CA THR A 270 1.46 24.46 15.53
C THR A 270 0.37 23.60 16.16
N SER A 271 -0.76 24.22 16.46
CA SER A 271 -2.00 23.54 16.84
C SER A 271 -2.99 23.38 15.69
N ALA A 272 -2.58 23.77 14.47
CA ALA A 272 -3.43 23.67 13.28
C ALA A 272 -3.96 22.26 13.07
N ASP A 273 -5.16 22.15 12.49
CA ASP A 273 -5.75 20.86 12.14
C ASP A 273 -5.15 20.30 10.84
N ILE A 274 -4.79 21.20 9.92
CA ILE A 274 -4.31 20.89 8.58
C ILE A 274 -2.94 21.53 8.33
N VAL A 275 -2.05 20.76 7.70
CA VAL A 275 -0.84 21.25 7.05
C VAL A 275 -0.95 20.99 5.55
N TYR A 276 -1.13 22.03 4.76
CA TYR A 276 -1.15 21.92 3.30
C TYR A 276 0.21 22.27 2.71
N VAL A 277 0.88 21.28 2.12
CA VAL A 277 2.20 21.37 1.47
C VAL A 277 2.07 21.34 -0.06
N LYS A 278 2.76 22.25 -0.74
CA LYS A 278 3.07 22.18 -2.17
C LYS A 278 4.56 21.95 -2.38
N ILE A 279 4.90 20.88 -3.10
CA ILE A 279 6.29 20.54 -3.43
C ILE A 279 6.63 21.06 -4.83
N ASN A 280 7.79 21.70 -4.96
CA ASN A 280 8.35 22.14 -6.22
C ASN A 280 9.83 21.74 -6.30
N GLY A 281 10.09 20.59 -6.93
CA GLY A 281 11.38 19.93 -6.98
C GLY A 281 11.83 19.50 -5.59
N THR A 282 12.93 20.08 -5.10
CA THR A 282 13.43 19.85 -3.72
C THR A 282 12.88 20.87 -2.72
N ALA A 283 12.15 21.89 -3.15
CA ALA A 283 11.61 22.90 -2.26
C ALA A 283 10.15 22.57 -1.89
N TYR A 284 9.70 23.03 -0.73
CA TYR A 284 8.30 23.00 -0.37
C TYR A 284 7.86 24.33 0.25
N GLU A 285 6.62 24.68 0.01
CA GLU A 285 5.89 25.74 0.70
C GLU A 285 4.72 25.11 1.45
N SER A 286 4.28 25.74 2.55
CA SER A 286 3.14 25.22 3.30
C SER A 286 2.21 26.29 3.85
N TRP A 287 0.98 25.88 4.17
CA TRP A 287 -0.02 26.62 4.93
C TRP A 287 -0.54 25.77 6.08
N TYR A 288 -0.85 26.44 7.18
CA TYR A 288 -1.61 25.92 8.30
C TYR A 288 -3.08 26.26 8.12
N GLY A 289 -3.94 25.26 8.26
CA GLY A 289 -5.40 25.43 8.29
C GLY A 289 -5.93 25.06 9.66
N ASP A 290 -6.58 26.00 10.33
CA ASP A 290 -7.34 25.78 11.56
C ASP A 290 -8.83 25.70 11.20
N ILE A 291 -9.50 24.60 11.57
CA ILE A 291 -10.94 24.40 11.36
C ILE A 291 -11.64 24.89 12.63
N ASP A 292 -12.13 26.12 12.59
CA ASP A 292 -12.78 26.74 13.73
C ASP A 292 -14.28 26.86 13.53
N LEU A 293 -15.02 26.73 14.64
CA LEU A 293 -16.41 27.15 14.70
C LEU A 293 -16.45 28.68 14.60
N VAL A 294 -16.82 29.21 13.43
CA VAL A 294 -16.92 30.65 13.19
C VAL A 294 -18.11 31.23 13.95
N GLY A 295 -19.19 30.47 14.08
CA GLY A 295 -20.35 30.86 14.85
C GLY A 295 -21.56 29.96 14.63
N TYR A 296 -22.68 30.40 15.17
CA TYR A 296 -23.99 29.87 14.83
C TYR A 296 -24.69 30.90 13.95
N GLU A 297 -25.17 30.46 12.80
CA GLU A 297 -26.00 31.29 11.92
C GLU A 297 -27.46 30.85 12.02
N ASP A 298 -28.33 31.84 12.13
CA ASP A 298 -29.77 31.66 12.11
C ASP A 298 -30.27 31.83 10.68
N PHE A 299 -30.86 30.78 10.12
CA PHE A 299 -31.49 30.80 8.81
C PHE A 299 -33.00 30.76 8.99
N ASP A 300 -33.66 31.89 8.77
CA ASP A 300 -35.11 31.93 8.71
C ASP A 300 -35.59 31.10 7.53
N VAL A 301 -36.50 30.18 7.83
CA VAL A 301 -37.18 29.33 6.86
C VAL A 301 -38.45 30.04 6.46
N TYR A 302 -38.58 30.32 5.17
CA TYR A 302 -39.70 31.08 4.64
C TYR A 302 -40.77 30.16 4.08
N SER A 303 -42.03 30.58 4.17
CA SER A 303 -43.17 29.96 3.51
C SER A 303 -43.14 30.13 1.99
N TRP A 304 -42.09 30.73 1.44
CA TRP A 304 -41.66 30.70 0.05
C TRP A 304 -40.24 31.30 -0.05
N TYR A 305 -39.30 30.72 -0.84
CA TYR A 305 -37.96 31.30 -1.04
C TYR A 305 -37.41 31.05 -2.46
N PRO A 306 -36.73 32.03 -3.11
CA PRO A 306 -36.22 31.86 -4.47
C PRO A 306 -35.02 30.89 -4.47
N MET A 307 -34.93 30.02 -5.47
CA MET A 307 -33.80 29.08 -5.59
C MET A 307 -32.90 29.30 -6.80
N ASN A 308 -33.21 30.31 -7.62
CA ASN A 308 -32.35 30.75 -8.71
C ASN A 308 -32.68 32.19 -9.11
N ALA A 309 -31.78 32.77 -9.90
CA ALA A 309 -31.91 34.13 -10.41
C ALA A 309 -33.20 34.35 -11.21
N ALA A 310 -33.65 33.37 -12.00
CA ALA A 310 -34.83 33.52 -12.85
C ALA A 310 -36.12 33.67 -12.03
N GLN A 311 -36.26 32.93 -10.93
CA GLN A 311 -37.40 33.08 -10.02
C GLN A 311 -37.38 34.41 -9.27
N ALA A 312 -36.22 34.80 -8.73
CA ALA A 312 -36.05 36.10 -8.07
C ALA A 312 -36.46 37.24 -9.03
N ASN A 313 -35.94 37.21 -10.26
CA ASN A 313 -36.31 38.18 -11.30
C ASN A 313 -37.80 38.15 -11.65
N GLY A 314 -38.40 36.96 -11.77
CA GLY A 314 -39.81 36.80 -12.12
C GLY A 314 -40.76 37.45 -11.11
N ILE A 315 -40.47 37.32 -9.81
CA ILE A 315 -41.30 37.90 -8.76
C ILE A 315 -41.18 39.41 -8.71
N ILE A 316 -39.95 39.93 -8.74
CA ILE A 316 -39.73 41.38 -8.75
C ILE A 316 -40.33 42.01 -10.02
N ALA A 317 -40.22 41.35 -11.18
CA ALA A 317 -40.84 41.81 -12.42
C ALA A 317 -42.38 41.79 -12.36
N ALA A 318 -42.97 40.88 -11.59
CA ALA A 318 -44.41 40.85 -11.29
C ALA A 318 -44.82 41.89 -10.22
N GLY A 319 -43.88 42.63 -9.65
CA GLY A 319 -44.10 43.62 -8.59
C GLY A 319 -44.26 43.00 -7.20
N GLY A 320 -43.89 41.73 -7.02
CA GLY A 320 -43.90 41.05 -5.72
C GLY A 320 -42.60 41.23 -4.95
N ASN A 321 -42.64 40.92 -3.66
CA ASN A 321 -41.52 40.92 -2.73
C ASN A 321 -41.60 39.65 -1.91
N TRP A 322 -40.86 38.61 -2.29
CA TRP A 322 -40.98 37.33 -1.58
C TRP A 322 -40.60 37.39 -0.11
N PHE A 323 -39.78 38.34 0.32
CA PHE A 323 -39.42 38.47 1.73
C PHE A 323 -40.61 38.98 2.56
N GLU A 324 -41.46 39.82 1.98
CA GLU A 324 -42.68 40.33 2.62
C GLU A 324 -43.93 39.49 2.31
N ASP A 325 -43.93 38.82 1.16
CA ASP A 325 -45.03 37.98 0.67
C ASP A 325 -44.93 36.53 1.20
N SER A 326 -43.90 36.21 2.00
CA SER A 326 -43.74 34.93 2.68
C SER A 326 -43.73 35.08 4.21
N ASP A 327 -44.24 34.06 4.90
CA ASP A 327 -44.23 33.96 6.34
C ASP A 327 -42.96 33.24 6.81
N ILE A 328 -42.33 33.70 7.90
CA ILE A 328 -41.29 32.89 8.57
C ILE A 328 -41.99 31.73 9.28
N VAL A 329 -41.69 30.51 8.86
CA VAL A 329 -42.31 29.28 9.41
C VAL A 329 -41.44 28.63 10.48
N TRP A 330 -40.12 28.89 10.47
CA TRP A 330 -39.14 28.35 11.41
C TRP A 330 -37.83 29.15 11.31
N THR A 331 -36.92 28.94 12.26
CA THR A 331 -35.54 29.45 12.19
C THR A 331 -34.58 28.30 12.49
N ASN A 332 -33.78 27.92 11.50
CA ASN A 332 -32.71 26.94 11.68
C ASN A 332 -31.54 27.60 12.39
N ASN A 333 -30.95 26.91 13.36
CA ASN A 333 -29.72 27.35 14.01
C ASN A 333 -28.60 26.37 13.63
N ILE A 334 -27.63 26.82 12.84
CA ILE A 334 -26.60 25.96 12.25
C ILE A 334 -25.22 26.40 12.75
N ALA A 335 -24.43 25.45 13.21
CA ALA A 335 -23.01 25.66 13.47
C ALA A 335 -22.25 25.76 12.15
N ILE A 336 -21.58 26.90 11.91
CA ILE A 336 -20.77 27.13 10.71
C ILE A 336 -19.29 26.98 11.07
N TYR A 337 -18.64 26.03 10.42
CA TYR A 337 -17.19 25.83 10.50
C TYR A 337 -16.54 26.38 9.24
N ASP A 338 -15.40 27.04 9.40
CA ASP A 338 -14.58 27.50 8.28
C ASP A 338 -13.11 27.18 8.56
N THR A 339 -12.33 27.09 7.49
CA THR A 339 -10.88 26.87 7.58
C THR A 339 -10.15 28.20 7.44
N THR A 340 -9.55 28.66 8.53
CA THR A 340 -8.68 29.84 8.47
C THR A 340 -7.26 29.41 8.09
N TRP A 341 -6.71 30.04 7.05
CA TRP A 341 -5.39 29.70 6.54
C TRP A 341 -4.34 30.74 6.93
N ILE A 342 -3.22 30.25 7.49
CA ILE A 342 -2.04 31.06 7.82
C ILE A 342 -0.82 30.43 7.15
N GLN A 343 0.09 31.25 6.65
CA GLN A 343 1.29 30.76 6.00
C GLN A 343 2.15 29.93 6.98
N GLY A 344 2.48 28.71 6.56
CA GLY A 344 3.33 27.77 7.31
C GLY A 344 4.81 27.91 6.95
N PRO A 345 5.68 27.06 7.52
CA PRO A 345 7.10 27.04 7.19
C PRO A 345 7.31 26.57 5.74
N PHE A 346 8.38 27.06 5.12
CA PHE A 346 8.86 26.60 3.83
C PHE A 346 10.28 26.09 4.00
N GLY A 347 10.73 25.24 3.09
CA GLY A 347 12.05 24.65 3.20
C GLY A 347 12.44 23.81 2.01
N THR A 348 13.46 22.98 2.21
CA THR A 348 13.91 22.02 1.20
C THR A 348 13.99 20.63 1.79
N VAL A 349 13.68 19.64 0.95
CA VAL A 349 13.77 18.21 1.24
C VAL A 349 14.52 17.59 0.07
N ASN A 350 15.67 16.98 0.35
CA ASN A 350 16.47 16.30 -0.66
C ASN A 350 17.25 15.15 -0.02
N ASN A 351 17.01 13.94 -0.52
CA ASN A 351 17.53 12.70 0.05
C ASN A 351 17.22 12.55 1.53
N HIS A 352 16.01 12.95 1.93
CA HIS A 352 15.60 13.00 3.31
C HIS A 352 14.08 12.83 3.47
N SER A 353 13.65 12.59 4.69
CA SER A 353 12.26 12.41 5.03
C SER A 353 11.71 13.57 5.88
N VAL A 354 10.40 13.73 5.89
CA VAL A 354 9.66 14.72 6.70
C VAL A 354 8.55 14.00 7.46
N PHE A 355 8.31 14.39 8.71
CA PHE A 355 7.24 13.82 9.52
C PHE A 355 6.29 14.89 10.08
N VAL A 356 5.00 14.69 9.85
CA VAL A 356 3.88 15.51 10.38
C VAL A 356 3.25 14.76 11.55
N GLU A 357 3.25 15.37 12.74
CA GLU A 357 3.02 14.61 13.98
C GLU A 357 1.60 14.64 14.52
N TYR A 358 0.86 15.75 14.32
CA TYR A 358 -0.47 15.92 14.94
C TYR A 358 -1.55 16.36 13.96
N GLN A 359 -1.17 16.77 12.75
CA GLN A 359 -2.06 17.40 11.78
C GLN A 359 -2.36 16.46 10.63
N GLN A 360 -3.50 16.68 9.98
CA GLN A 360 -3.74 16.13 8.65
C GLN A 360 -2.77 16.77 7.66
N LEU A 361 -2.17 15.95 6.79
CA LEU A 361 -1.27 16.44 5.74
C LEU A 361 -2.02 16.51 4.42
N TRP A 362 -2.15 17.69 3.83
CA TRP A 362 -2.61 17.85 2.45
C TRP A 362 -1.38 18.09 1.57
N ILE A 363 -1.25 17.35 0.47
CA ILE A 363 0.00 17.35 -0.30
C ILE A 363 -0.25 17.21 -1.81
N GLU A 364 0.49 17.98 -2.59
CA GLU A 364 0.62 17.85 -4.04
C GLU A 364 1.98 18.41 -4.50
N GLY A 365 2.37 18.13 -5.75
CA GLY A 365 3.47 18.82 -6.40
C GLY A 365 4.37 17.96 -7.28
N ASN A 366 5.50 18.54 -7.65
CA ASN A 366 6.51 17.90 -8.50
C ASN A 366 7.78 17.61 -7.68
N ILE A 367 8.26 16.38 -7.70
CA ILE A 367 9.33 15.88 -6.83
C ILE A 367 10.65 15.80 -7.59
N ARG A 368 11.72 16.26 -6.95
CA ARG A 368 13.10 16.04 -7.38
C ARG A 368 13.97 15.44 -6.28
N GLY A 369 14.81 14.48 -6.65
CA GLY A 369 15.61 13.72 -5.68
C GLY A 369 14.77 12.73 -4.88
N LYS A 370 15.35 12.14 -3.83
CA LYS A 370 14.66 11.17 -2.98
C LYS A 370 13.99 11.87 -1.80
N GLN A 371 12.68 11.67 -1.61
CA GLN A 371 11.94 12.31 -0.53
C GLN A 371 10.88 11.36 0.02
N THR A 372 10.66 11.38 1.33
CA THR A 372 9.55 10.66 1.96
C THR A 372 8.81 11.57 2.92
N TRP A 373 7.48 11.57 2.84
CA TRP A 373 6.62 12.33 3.74
C TRP A 373 5.77 11.37 4.57
N GLY A 374 5.94 11.43 5.89
CA GLY A 374 5.16 10.65 6.85
C GLY A 374 4.18 11.52 7.62
N CYS A 375 3.03 10.97 7.98
CA CYS A 375 2.03 11.63 8.81
C CYS A 375 1.47 10.65 9.85
N ALA A 376 1.35 11.10 11.10
CA ALA A 376 0.68 10.34 12.17
C ALA A 376 -0.84 10.25 11.97
N ASP A 377 -1.40 11.15 11.17
CA ASP A 377 -2.82 11.22 10.83
C ASP A 377 -3.05 10.89 9.34
N THR A 378 -4.25 11.14 8.86
CA THR A 378 -4.69 10.97 7.48
C THR A 378 -3.97 11.96 6.56
N ILE A 379 -3.50 11.43 5.42
CA ILE A 379 -2.93 12.22 4.34
C ILE A 379 -3.97 12.40 3.23
N PHE A 380 -4.14 13.64 2.76
CA PHE A 380 -4.93 13.99 1.60
C PHE A 380 -4.03 14.35 0.43
N ILE A 381 -4.14 13.62 -0.67
CA ILE A 381 -3.56 13.99 -1.95
C ILE A 381 -4.56 14.94 -2.63
N VAL A 382 -4.16 16.20 -2.80
CA VAL A 382 -5.04 17.27 -3.30
C VAL A 382 -4.83 17.59 -4.78
N GLY A 383 -3.81 16.98 -5.39
CA GLY A 383 -3.51 17.08 -6.82
C GLY A 383 -2.38 16.14 -7.18
N ASP A 384 -1.84 16.31 -8.38
CA ASP A 384 -0.81 15.42 -8.92
C ASP A 384 0.46 15.38 -8.04
N ILE A 385 1.06 14.20 -7.98
CA ILE A 385 2.40 13.96 -7.43
C ILE A 385 3.23 13.40 -8.57
N THR A 386 4.11 14.23 -9.14
CA THR A 386 4.89 13.90 -10.36
C THR A 386 6.39 13.94 -10.11
N TYR A 387 7.20 13.39 -11.01
CA TYR A 387 8.65 13.54 -10.97
C TYR A 387 9.13 14.64 -11.94
N GLU A 388 10.11 15.46 -11.53
CA GLU A 388 10.67 16.53 -12.39
C GLU A 388 11.32 15.94 -13.66
N GLY A 389 11.97 14.79 -13.53
CA GLY A 389 12.64 14.08 -14.63
C GLY A 389 11.72 13.21 -15.50
N THR A 390 10.42 13.16 -15.25
CA THR A 390 9.49 12.27 -15.99
C THR A 390 8.24 13.02 -16.42
N PRO A 391 7.92 13.10 -17.72
CA PRO A 391 6.64 13.64 -18.17
C PRO A 391 5.48 12.84 -17.57
N ALA A 392 4.47 13.54 -17.05
CA ALA A 392 3.28 12.91 -16.48
C ALA A 392 2.60 11.98 -17.51
N GLY A 393 2.18 10.80 -17.05
CA GLY A 393 1.63 9.72 -17.86
C GLY A 393 2.67 8.74 -18.43
N ASN A 394 3.96 9.03 -18.32
CA ASN A 394 5.01 8.09 -18.73
C ASN A 394 5.60 7.35 -17.52
N PRO A 395 5.93 6.05 -17.63
CA PRO A 395 6.68 5.34 -16.60
C PRO A 395 8.07 5.93 -16.38
N PRO A 396 8.52 6.10 -15.12
CA PRO A 396 9.83 6.70 -14.83
C PRO A 396 11.01 5.75 -15.05
N ASP A 397 10.74 4.47 -15.23
CA ASP A 397 11.69 3.40 -15.51
C ASP A 397 11.84 3.07 -17.01
N GLU A 398 11.12 3.80 -17.88
CA GLU A 398 11.25 3.74 -19.34
C GLU A 398 12.13 4.88 -19.90
N GLU A 399 12.66 4.70 -21.11
CA GLU A 399 13.63 5.63 -21.72
C GLU A 399 13.01 7.00 -22.10
N PRO A 400 13.61 8.15 -21.70
CA PRO A 400 14.81 8.26 -20.87
C PRO A 400 14.51 7.98 -19.40
N VAL A 401 15.25 7.03 -18.83
CA VAL A 401 15.02 6.57 -17.46
C VAL A 401 15.31 7.70 -16.47
N ASN A 402 14.37 7.97 -15.58
CA ASN A 402 14.60 8.88 -14.47
C ASN A 402 15.48 8.17 -13.42
N LEU A 403 16.63 8.76 -13.10
CA LEU A 403 17.61 8.15 -12.19
C LEU A 403 17.64 8.80 -10.80
N SER A 404 16.97 9.94 -10.63
CA SER A 404 17.14 10.78 -9.43
C SER A 404 15.93 10.82 -8.52
N ASP A 405 14.72 10.71 -9.07
CA ASP A 405 13.51 11.09 -8.34
C ASP A 405 12.79 9.85 -7.80
N TYR A 406 12.58 9.85 -6.48
CA TYR A 406 11.94 8.77 -5.73
C TYR A 406 11.09 9.39 -4.61
N PHE A 407 9.81 9.06 -4.58
CA PHE A 407 8.88 9.60 -3.60
C PHE A 407 8.25 8.51 -2.74
N GLY A 408 8.17 8.75 -1.44
CA GLY A 408 7.43 7.95 -0.48
C GLY A 408 6.38 8.78 0.26
N LEU A 409 5.19 8.24 0.44
CA LEU A 409 4.13 8.83 1.25
C LEU A 409 3.61 7.80 2.24
N VAL A 410 3.63 8.10 3.54
CA VAL A 410 3.31 7.13 4.59
C VAL A 410 2.36 7.73 5.63
N SER A 411 1.16 7.18 5.74
CA SER A 411 0.19 7.55 6.77
C SER A 411 0.07 6.44 7.81
N GLU A 412 0.06 6.83 9.09
CA GLU A 412 -0.34 5.96 10.21
C GLU A 412 -1.88 5.84 10.35
N GLN A 413 -2.63 6.48 9.45
CA GLN A 413 -4.07 6.28 9.24
C GLN A 413 -4.33 6.04 7.75
N LYS A 414 -5.07 6.92 7.07
CA LYS A 414 -5.50 6.75 5.67
C LYS A 414 -4.71 7.64 4.72
N VAL A 415 -4.60 7.20 3.46
CA VAL A 415 -4.22 8.05 2.32
C VAL A 415 -5.44 8.23 1.44
N LEU A 416 -5.91 9.47 1.30
CA LEU A 416 -7.14 9.81 0.60
C LEU A 416 -6.84 10.75 -0.56
N ILE A 417 -7.42 10.49 -1.73
CA ILE A 417 -7.47 11.50 -2.79
C ILE A 417 -8.63 12.44 -2.47
N ARG A 418 -8.33 13.73 -2.21
CA ARG A 418 -9.32 14.69 -1.73
C ARG A 418 -10.42 14.93 -2.77
N TYR A 419 -11.66 15.22 -2.36
CA TYR A 419 -12.69 15.65 -3.30
C TYR A 419 -12.83 17.15 -3.23
N LYS A 420 -12.26 17.84 -4.23
CA LYS A 420 -12.17 19.29 -4.33
C LYS A 420 -11.67 19.98 -3.03
N ASN A 421 -11.17 21.20 -3.13
CA ASN A 421 -10.85 21.99 -1.92
C ASN A 421 -10.61 23.44 -2.26
N ILE A 422 -10.60 24.30 -1.24
CA ILE A 422 -9.98 25.61 -1.39
C ILE A 422 -8.47 25.48 -1.41
N ASP A 423 -7.86 26.13 -2.39
CA ASP A 423 -6.42 26.25 -2.51
C ASP A 423 -5.94 27.60 -1.94
N PRO A 424 -5.34 27.62 -0.73
CA PRO A 424 -4.82 28.85 -0.13
C PRO A 424 -3.64 29.43 -0.94
N PHE A 425 -2.99 28.67 -1.81
CA PHE A 425 -1.93 29.17 -2.68
C PHE A 425 -2.46 29.87 -3.95
N ASN A 426 -3.72 29.65 -4.31
CA ASN A 426 -4.32 30.19 -5.53
C ASN A 426 -5.49 31.12 -5.21
N ASN A 427 -5.25 32.13 -4.37
CA ASN A 427 -6.25 33.13 -3.97
C ASN A 427 -7.57 32.49 -3.49
N PHE A 428 -7.47 31.39 -2.73
CA PHE A 428 -8.61 30.66 -2.20
C PHE A 428 -9.60 30.19 -3.28
N ALA A 429 -9.12 29.89 -4.48
CA ALA A 429 -9.92 29.30 -5.54
C ALA A 429 -10.30 27.85 -5.19
N ILE A 430 -11.46 27.41 -5.69
CA ILE A 430 -11.83 25.99 -5.69
C ILE A 430 -10.89 25.27 -6.65
N LYS A 431 -10.26 24.21 -6.15
CA LYS A 431 -9.49 23.23 -6.90
C LYS A 431 -10.33 21.99 -7.07
N ASP A 432 -10.51 21.54 -8.30
CA ASP A 432 -11.21 20.31 -8.66
C ASP A 432 -10.47 19.48 -9.72
N ASP A 433 -9.22 19.85 -10.05
CA ASP A 433 -8.39 19.18 -11.05
C ASP A 433 -8.24 17.68 -10.78
N ASN A 434 -8.14 17.30 -9.50
CA ASN A 434 -8.00 15.91 -9.09
C ASN A 434 -9.28 15.07 -9.27
N CYS A 435 -10.37 15.68 -9.71
CA CYS A 435 -11.60 15.01 -10.09
C CYS A 435 -11.66 14.74 -11.61
N ASN A 436 -10.58 14.97 -12.36
CA ASN A 436 -10.49 14.67 -13.79
C ASN A 436 -9.10 14.15 -14.13
N ASP A 437 -8.87 12.89 -13.77
CA ASP A 437 -7.58 12.19 -13.74
C ASP A 437 -6.66 12.68 -12.61
N ILE A 438 -5.76 11.80 -12.17
CA ILE A 438 -4.71 12.14 -11.22
C ILE A 438 -3.47 11.28 -11.46
N TYR A 439 -2.30 11.91 -11.43
CA TYR A 439 -1.02 11.27 -11.66
C TYR A 439 -0.23 11.16 -10.36
N LEU A 440 0.07 9.93 -9.97
CA LEU A 440 0.71 9.58 -8.70
C LEU A 440 1.99 8.77 -8.94
N TYR A 441 3.12 9.45 -8.80
CA TYR A 441 4.45 8.87 -8.89
C TYR A 441 5.01 8.66 -7.48
N GLY A 442 5.36 7.42 -7.14
CA GLY A 442 5.91 7.12 -5.82
C GLY A 442 5.38 5.83 -5.18
N ALA A 443 5.80 5.61 -3.94
CA ALA A 443 5.29 4.55 -3.09
C ALA A 443 4.38 5.12 -2.00
N PHE A 444 3.15 4.63 -1.93
CA PHE A 444 2.10 5.12 -1.03
C PHE A 444 1.74 4.04 -0.01
N ALA A 445 1.88 4.34 1.28
CA ALA A 445 1.60 3.40 2.36
C ALA A 445 0.60 3.97 3.36
N ALA A 446 -0.48 3.23 3.63
CA ALA A 446 -1.44 3.47 4.69
C ALA A 446 -1.35 2.31 5.70
N ILE A 447 -0.49 2.47 6.71
CA ILE A 447 0.00 1.37 7.56
C ILE A 447 -0.68 1.30 8.94
N GLY A 448 -1.56 2.25 9.23
CA GLY A 448 -2.33 2.30 10.47
C GLY A 448 -3.11 1.03 10.73
N ARG A 449 -3.25 0.64 12.00
CA ARG A 449 -4.14 -0.43 12.45
C ARG A 449 -5.17 0.14 13.42
N GLY A 450 -6.45 -0.09 13.15
CA GLY A 450 -7.52 0.29 14.05
C GLY A 450 -7.43 -0.49 15.37
N ASP A 451 -7.66 0.19 16.49
CA ASP A 451 -7.68 -0.45 17.81
C ASP A 451 -9.03 -1.11 18.08
N VAL A 452 -9.05 -2.45 18.03
CA VAL A 452 -10.24 -3.28 18.31
C VAL A 452 -10.81 -3.02 19.70
N ASN A 453 -9.98 -2.62 20.68
CA ASN A 453 -10.46 -2.33 22.03
C ASN A 453 -11.22 -1.00 22.12
N ILE A 454 -10.94 -0.06 21.22
CA ILE A 454 -11.60 1.25 21.16
C ILE A 454 -12.83 1.17 20.26
N HIS A 455 -12.70 0.56 19.08
CA HIS A 455 -13.71 0.64 18.02
C HIS A 455 -14.54 -0.65 17.85
N GLY A 456 -14.16 -1.75 18.51
CA GLY A 456 -14.90 -3.02 18.43
C GLY A 456 -15.02 -3.52 17.00
N ALA A 457 -16.26 -3.81 16.56
CA ALA A 457 -16.53 -4.26 15.19
C ALA A 457 -16.22 -3.19 14.12
N MET A 458 -16.23 -1.90 14.50
CA MET A 458 -15.97 -0.79 13.59
C MET A 458 -14.48 -0.55 13.33
N THR A 459 -13.58 -1.36 13.90
CA THR A 459 -12.13 -1.21 13.71
C THR A 459 -11.71 -1.13 12.25
N CYS A 460 -12.44 -1.82 11.36
CA CYS A 460 -12.16 -1.85 9.93
C CYS A 460 -12.24 -0.48 9.25
N HIS A 461 -12.99 0.47 9.83
CA HIS A 461 -13.06 1.86 9.34
C HIS A 461 -11.89 2.73 9.79
N TYR A 462 -11.07 2.25 10.73
CA TYR A 462 -9.89 2.94 11.28
C TYR A 462 -8.57 2.28 10.86
N ASP A 463 -8.63 1.18 10.12
CA ASP A 463 -7.45 0.60 9.48
C ASP A 463 -6.94 1.52 8.37
N GLY A 464 -5.63 1.48 8.15
CA GLY A 464 -4.99 2.25 7.10
C GLY A 464 -5.38 1.75 5.72
N ILE A 465 -5.97 2.66 4.93
CA ILE A 465 -6.41 2.42 3.55
C ILE A 465 -5.95 3.55 2.63
N PHE A 466 -5.69 3.21 1.38
CA PHE A 466 -5.60 4.09 0.23
C PHE A 466 -6.97 4.11 -0.49
N THR A 467 -7.63 5.26 -0.56
CA THR A 467 -8.97 5.44 -1.16
C THR A 467 -9.18 6.90 -1.61
N PHE A 468 -10.40 7.31 -1.92
CA PHE A 468 -10.76 8.69 -2.26
C PHE A 468 -11.72 9.31 -1.23
N GLN A 469 -11.83 10.63 -1.14
CA GLN A 469 -12.83 11.29 -0.28
C GLN A 469 -14.17 11.42 -1.03
N TYR A 470 -15.28 11.56 -0.30
CA TYR A 470 -16.61 11.83 -0.87
C TYR A 470 -17.13 10.67 -1.73
N HIS A 471 -17.14 9.49 -1.10
CA HIS A 471 -17.56 8.22 -1.72
C HIS A 471 -19.04 8.18 -2.15
N HIS A 472 -19.89 9.03 -1.56
CA HIS A 472 -21.35 9.02 -1.71
C HIS A 472 -21.87 10.46 -1.87
N GLY A 473 -21.47 11.13 -2.95
CA GLY A 473 -21.77 12.56 -3.12
C GLY A 473 -23.22 12.84 -3.52
N HIS A 474 -23.80 13.89 -2.92
CA HIS A 474 -25.15 14.39 -3.23
C HIS A 474 -25.19 15.91 -3.39
N GLY A 475 -26.07 16.39 -4.27
CA GLY A 475 -26.16 17.81 -4.59
C GLY A 475 -26.88 18.61 -3.52
N SER A 476 -26.63 19.91 -3.51
CA SER A 476 -27.41 20.91 -2.79
C SER A 476 -27.66 22.13 -3.68
N THR A 477 -28.52 23.05 -3.23
CA THR A 477 -28.82 24.24 -4.03
C THR A 477 -27.65 25.23 -3.94
N PRO A 478 -26.99 25.53 -5.08
CA PRO A 478 -25.83 26.42 -5.09
C PRO A 478 -26.24 27.87 -4.85
N ASP A 479 -25.26 28.67 -4.44
CA ASP A 479 -25.40 30.11 -4.34
C ASP A 479 -25.70 30.74 -5.71
N PHE A 480 -26.50 31.81 -5.74
CA PHE A 480 -26.79 32.52 -6.98
C PHE A 480 -26.91 34.03 -6.77
N TRP A 481 -26.57 34.79 -7.81
CA TRP A 481 -26.84 36.23 -7.86
C TRP A 481 -28.23 36.49 -8.40
N GLY A 482 -29.00 37.33 -7.72
CA GLY A 482 -30.31 37.78 -8.18
C GLY A 482 -30.67 39.15 -7.61
N PRO A 483 -31.68 39.83 -8.16
CA PRO A 483 -32.10 41.13 -7.64
C PRO A 483 -32.63 41.01 -6.20
N SER A 484 -32.30 41.97 -5.34
CA SER A 484 -32.89 42.13 -4.02
C SER A 484 -34.35 42.56 -4.14
N PRO A 485 -35.27 42.00 -3.35
CA PRO A 485 -36.67 42.45 -3.38
C PRO A 485 -36.84 43.84 -2.74
N TYR A 486 -35.83 44.33 -2.01
CA TYR A 486 -35.87 45.65 -1.36
C TYR A 486 -35.20 46.75 -2.18
N THR A 487 -34.04 46.45 -2.77
CA THR A 487 -33.25 47.47 -3.49
C THR A 487 -33.33 47.32 -5.00
N GLY A 488 -33.70 46.12 -5.50
CA GLY A 488 -33.60 45.78 -6.92
C GLY A 488 -32.16 45.54 -7.40
N ASP A 489 -31.15 45.73 -6.55
CA ASP A 489 -29.74 45.51 -6.88
C ASP A 489 -29.40 44.02 -6.78
N ASP A 490 -28.43 43.57 -7.57
CA ASP A 490 -27.92 42.20 -7.50
C ASP A 490 -27.35 41.90 -6.10
N THR A 491 -27.82 40.79 -5.54
CA THR A 491 -27.49 40.27 -4.21
C THR A 491 -27.14 38.79 -4.35
N LEU A 492 -26.13 38.34 -3.61
CA LEU A 492 -25.77 36.93 -3.52
C LEU A 492 -26.69 36.24 -2.52
N TYR A 493 -27.44 35.25 -2.98
CA TYR A 493 -28.22 34.36 -2.14
C TYR A 493 -27.37 33.13 -1.85
N THR A 494 -27.22 32.80 -0.57
CA THR A 494 -26.42 31.65 -0.11
C THR A 494 -27.25 30.72 0.76
N TYR A 495 -26.78 29.48 0.94
CA TYR A 495 -27.40 28.49 1.85
C TYR A 495 -28.91 28.30 1.62
N ILE A 496 -29.32 28.30 0.36
CA ILE A 496 -30.73 28.35 -0.06
C ILE A 496 -31.58 27.26 0.60
N ASP A 497 -31.02 26.06 0.76
CA ASP A 497 -31.74 24.92 1.35
C ASP A 497 -32.13 25.19 2.82
N PHE A 498 -31.30 25.90 3.58
CA PHE A 498 -31.64 26.30 4.95
C PHE A 498 -32.70 27.40 5.03
N HIS A 499 -32.88 28.19 3.97
CA HIS A 499 -33.99 29.15 3.89
C HIS A 499 -35.29 28.52 3.38
N LYS A 500 -35.21 27.33 2.77
CA LYS A 500 -36.38 26.60 2.25
C LYS A 500 -36.90 25.53 3.19
N PHE A 501 -36.07 24.95 4.06
CA PHE A 501 -36.46 23.78 4.84
C PHE A 501 -36.06 23.81 6.32
N ILE A 502 -36.87 23.16 7.16
CA ILE A 502 -36.76 23.14 8.63
C ILE A 502 -35.77 22.08 9.11
N TYR A 503 -34.63 22.49 9.65
CA TYR A 503 -33.56 21.67 10.19
C TYR A 503 -33.22 22.00 11.67
N PRO A 504 -32.89 21.00 12.51
CA PRO A 504 -33.03 19.55 12.30
C PRO A 504 -34.50 19.11 12.36
N ILE A 505 -34.79 17.83 12.09
CA ILE A 505 -36.16 17.29 12.19
C ILE A 505 -36.72 17.59 13.59
N SER A 506 -37.80 18.36 13.62
CA SER A 506 -38.35 18.92 14.83
C SER A 506 -39.78 18.40 15.08
N PRO A 507 -40.16 18.07 16.33
CA PRO A 507 -41.54 17.68 16.66
C PRO A 507 -42.57 18.81 16.47
N PHE A 508 -42.11 20.03 16.15
CA PHE A 508 -42.96 21.15 15.77
C PHE A 508 -43.39 21.12 14.29
N VAL A 509 -42.84 20.21 13.48
CA VAL A 509 -43.36 19.97 12.13
C VAL A 509 -44.70 19.22 12.27
N GLN A 510 -45.74 19.66 11.55
CA GLN A 510 -47.09 19.10 11.68
C GLN A 510 -47.08 17.58 11.51
N PRO A 511 -47.94 16.78 12.17
CA PRO A 511 -47.95 15.32 12.07
C PRO A 511 -48.12 14.74 10.64
N ASN A 512 -48.45 15.58 9.67
CA ASN A 512 -48.69 15.26 8.26
C ASN A 512 -47.64 15.89 7.33
N ILE A 513 -46.70 16.65 7.88
CA ILE A 513 -45.57 17.29 7.21
C ILE A 513 -44.36 16.70 7.92
N GLU A 514 -43.67 15.74 7.29
CA GLU A 514 -42.36 15.36 7.80
C GLU A 514 -41.46 16.60 7.61
N GLY A 515 -40.62 16.95 8.59
CA GLY A 515 -39.73 18.13 8.50
C GLY A 515 -38.72 18.03 7.36
N PHE A 516 -37.66 18.85 7.38
CA PHE A 516 -36.48 18.56 6.54
C PHE A 516 -35.87 17.25 7.03
N ASN A 517 -36.37 16.16 6.46
CA ASN A 517 -35.76 14.85 6.56
C ASN A 517 -34.63 14.91 5.55
N LEU A 518 -33.39 14.98 6.04
CA LEU A 518 -32.23 14.73 5.20
C LEU A 518 -32.35 13.28 4.73
N HIS A 519 -32.98 13.14 3.56
CA HIS A 519 -33.21 11.93 2.76
C HIS A 519 -34.29 10.93 3.22
N GLY A 520 -34.63 10.03 2.27
CA GLY A 520 -35.72 9.05 2.32
C GLY A 520 -36.56 8.96 1.03
N GLY A 521 -36.00 8.73 -0.17
CA GLY A 521 -36.84 8.59 -1.38
C GLY A 521 -36.14 8.11 -2.64
N ALA A 522 -36.90 7.61 -3.61
CA ALA A 522 -36.34 7.11 -4.88
C ALA A 522 -35.72 8.25 -5.71
N PRO A 523 -34.51 8.08 -6.28
CA PRO A 523 -33.85 9.10 -7.10
C PRO A 523 -34.72 9.49 -8.31
N VAL A 524 -34.73 10.78 -8.66
CA VAL A 524 -35.30 11.24 -9.93
C VAL A 524 -34.21 11.14 -10.99
N GLY A 525 -34.18 10.00 -11.70
CA GLY A 525 -33.16 9.73 -12.71
C GLY A 525 -31.88 9.13 -12.12
N ASN A 526 -30.71 9.59 -12.59
CA ASN A 526 -29.40 9.07 -12.17
C ASN A 526 -28.76 9.87 -11.04
N THR A 527 -29.38 10.92 -10.51
CA THR A 527 -28.82 11.72 -9.42
C THR A 527 -29.51 11.37 -8.11
N CYS A 528 -28.75 11.07 -7.05
CA CYS A 528 -29.29 11.09 -5.70
C CYS A 528 -29.44 12.55 -5.27
N GLY A 529 -30.67 12.94 -4.98
CA GLY A 529 -31.08 14.34 -5.00
C GLY A 529 -32.45 14.45 -5.64
N TYR A 530 -33.34 15.21 -5.04
CA TYR A 530 -34.19 16.10 -5.79
C TYR A 530 -33.29 17.29 -6.14
N PRO A 531 -32.67 17.29 -7.33
CA PRO A 531 -31.92 18.44 -7.79
C PRO A 531 -32.78 19.70 -7.63
N TYR A 532 -32.19 20.84 -7.27
CA TYR A 532 -32.91 22.12 -7.40
C TYR A 532 -33.42 22.33 -8.84
N GLU A 533 -32.88 21.58 -9.79
CA GLU A 533 -33.24 21.47 -11.19
C GLU A 533 -34.55 20.67 -11.45
N SER A 534 -35.10 19.94 -10.47
CA SER A 534 -36.35 19.18 -10.62
C SER A 534 -37.58 20.07 -10.41
N THR A 535 -38.44 20.22 -11.42
CA THR A 535 -39.66 21.05 -11.34
C THR A 535 -40.56 20.72 -10.14
N ALA A 536 -40.55 19.47 -9.66
CA ALA A 536 -41.29 19.08 -8.46
C ALA A 536 -40.65 19.58 -7.15
N TYR A 537 -39.32 19.71 -7.07
CA TYR A 537 -38.62 20.39 -5.97
C TYR A 537 -38.79 21.91 -6.02
N ILE A 538 -38.73 22.46 -7.24
CA ILE A 538 -38.96 23.87 -7.56
C ILE A 538 -40.32 24.33 -7.03
N ASN A 539 -41.35 23.51 -7.25
CA ASN A 539 -42.74 23.76 -6.90
C ASN A 539 -43.15 23.09 -5.58
N SER A 540 -42.19 22.51 -4.85
CA SER A 540 -42.46 21.92 -3.55
C SER A 540 -42.82 23.02 -2.56
N PHE A 541 -43.69 22.72 -1.58
CA PHE A 541 -43.80 23.58 -0.40
C PHE A 541 -42.39 23.80 0.20
N PRO A 542 -42.00 25.05 0.44
CA PRO A 542 -42.90 26.17 0.65
C PRO A 542 -43.36 26.95 -0.62
N ASN A 543 -42.81 26.66 -1.79
CA ASN A 543 -42.89 27.54 -2.96
C ASN A 543 -44.19 27.59 -3.79
N ASP A 544 -45.15 26.67 -3.64
CA ASP A 544 -46.31 26.63 -4.56
C ASP A 544 -47.63 26.25 -3.88
N ASN A 545 -47.66 25.19 -3.05
CA ASN A 545 -48.87 24.77 -2.33
C ASN A 545 -48.55 23.88 -1.10
N PRO A 546 -49.12 24.14 0.10
CA PRO A 546 -48.97 23.28 1.28
C PRO A 546 -49.38 21.81 1.09
N SER A 547 -50.24 21.54 0.11
CA SER A 547 -50.67 20.19 -0.28
C SER A 547 -49.84 19.56 -1.41
N ALA A 548 -48.83 20.28 -1.92
CA ALA A 548 -47.87 19.83 -2.91
C ALA A 548 -46.44 19.75 -2.33
N TYR A 549 -46.31 19.54 -1.02
CA TYR A 549 -45.00 19.28 -0.40
C TYR A 549 -44.36 18.04 -1.03
N VAL A 550 -43.32 18.26 -1.81
CA VAL A 550 -42.40 17.24 -2.30
C VAL A 550 -41.21 17.25 -1.35
N PHE A 551 -41.06 16.16 -0.61
CA PHE A 551 -39.94 15.98 0.29
C PHE A 551 -38.61 16.24 -0.45
N PRO A 552 -37.72 17.11 0.08
CA PRO A 552 -36.40 17.37 -0.49
C PRO A 552 -35.48 16.17 -0.22
N TYR A 553 -35.68 15.09 -0.97
CA TYR A 553 -34.84 13.91 -0.87
C TYR A 553 -33.45 14.22 -1.42
N GLY A 554 -32.39 13.64 -0.86
CA GLY A 554 -31.12 13.61 -1.60
C GLY A 554 -30.24 14.85 -1.49
N THR A 555 -30.47 15.77 -0.54
CA THR A 555 -29.58 16.91 -0.29
C THR A 555 -28.54 16.56 0.75
N ASP A 556 -27.25 16.66 0.40
CA ASP A 556 -26.17 16.31 1.32
C ASP A 556 -26.24 17.10 2.62
N TRP A 557 -25.77 16.48 3.71
CA TRP A 557 -25.54 17.23 4.93
C TRP A 557 -24.53 18.35 4.63
N PRO A 558 -24.79 19.57 5.10
CA PRO A 558 -23.93 20.75 4.87
C PRO A 558 -22.45 20.53 5.21
N TRP A 559 -22.13 19.59 6.12
CA TRP A 559 -20.77 19.22 6.51
C TRP A 559 -20.29 17.87 5.94
N TYR A 560 -21.18 17.10 5.30
CA TYR A 560 -20.80 15.92 4.52
C TYR A 560 -20.42 16.30 3.08
N ASN A 561 -21.00 17.41 2.60
CA ASN A 561 -20.48 18.38 1.64
C ASN A 561 -19.04 18.83 1.95
N PRO A 562 -17.91 18.23 1.48
CA PRO A 562 -16.59 18.76 1.85
C PRO A 562 -16.27 20.10 1.14
N VAL A 563 -17.18 20.55 0.27
CA VAL A 563 -17.21 21.82 -0.45
C VAL A 563 -18.55 22.50 -0.17
N TRP A 564 -18.64 23.81 -0.34
CA TRP A 564 -19.87 24.62 -0.32
C TRP A 564 -21.08 23.96 -1.01
N PRO A 565 -22.30 24.51 -0.81
CA PRO A 565 -23.46 24.07 -1.57
C PRO A 565 -23.16 23.94 -3.07
N GLU A 566 -23.25 22.71 -3.58
CA GLU A 566 -22.81 22.34 -4.92
C GLU A 566 -23.99 21.72 -5.68
N SER A 567 -24.27 22.25 -6.88
CA SER A 567 -25.27 21.66 -7.78
C SER A 567 -24.99 20.18 -8.03
N ALA A 568 -26.06 19.37 -8.09
CA ALA A 568 -25.96 17.97 -8.52
C ALA A 568 -25.30 17.80 -9.90
N ALA A 569 -25.36 18.83 -10.76
CA ALA A 569 -24.70 18.83 -12.07
C ALA A 569 -23.18 19.05 -12.01
N ASN A 570 -22.67 19.62 -10.91
CA ASN A 570 -21.25 19.87 -10.69
C ASN A 570 -20.56 18.76 -9.88
N ILE A 571 -21.34 17.82 -9.33
CA ILE A 571 -20.80 16.65 -8.64
C ILE A 571 -20.04 15.78 -9.64
N VAL A 572 -18.81 15.45 -9.25
CA VAL A 572 -17.98 14.56 -10.03
C VAL A 572 -17.99 13.18 -9.38
N PHE A 573 -18.88 12.33 -9.89
CA PHE A 573 -18.97 10.92 -9.51
C PHE A 573 -17.77 10.14 -10.06
N GLU A 574 -17.70 10.01 -11.39
CA GLU A 574 -16.56 9.42 -12.10
C GLU A 574 -15.47 10.48 -12.27
N ARG A 575 -14.30 10.24 -11.66
CA ARG A 575 -13.22 11.21 -11.51
C ARG A 575 -12.08 11.02 -12.51
N GLY A 576 -12.37 10.32 -13.60
CA GLY A 576 -11.38 9.90 -14.58
C GLY A 576 -10.57 8.70 -14.10
N ILE A 577 -9.27 8.72 -14.39
CA ILE A 577 -8.34 7.62 -14.18
C ILE A 577 -7.31 8.00 -13.11
N ILE A 578 -7.07 7.08 -12.17
CA ILE A 578 -5.95 7.17 -11.26
C ILE A 578 -4.73 6.48 -11.91
N HIS A 579 -3.76 7.28 -12.32
CA HIS A 579 -2.50 6.82 -12.89
C HIS A 579 -1.46 6.67 -11.78
N ILE A 580 -1.14 5.44 -11.39
CA ILE A 580 -0.11 5.17 -10.39
C ILE A 580 1.12 4.64 -11.08
N PHE A 581 2.27 5.29 -10.87
CA PHE A 581 3.58 4.83 -11.29
C PHE A 581 4.41 4.52 -10.05
N GLY A 582 4.20 3.32 -9.49
CA GLY A 582 4.87 2.92 -8.26
C GLY A 582 4.12 1.86 -7.45
N ALA A 583 3.99 2.08 -6.15
CA ALA A 583 3.58 1.05 -5.19
C ALA A 583 2.48 1.54 -4.26
N ILE A 584 1.57 0.64 -3.88
CA ILE A 584 0.52 0.85 -2.87
C ILE A 584 0.64 -0.23 -1.81
N ALA A 585 0.75 0.20 -0.56
CA ALA A 585 0.73 -0.67 0.61
C ALA A 585 -0.37 -0.23 1.57
N GLN A 586 -1.19 -1.17 2.04
CA GLN A 586 -2.34 -0.87 2.88
C GLN A 586 -2.46 -1.90 4.01
N THR A 587 -2.90 -1.48 5.18
CA THR A 587 -3.35 -2.44 6.21
C THR A 587 -4.61 -3.13 5.74
N ARG A 588 -5.58 -2.39 5.20
CA ARG A 588 -6.84 -2.91 4.69
C ARG A 588 -7.07 -2.42 3.26
N ARG A 589 -7.75 -3.22 2.43
CA ARG A 589 -8.00 -2.84 1.04
C ARG A 589 -9.06 -1.74 0.95
N GLY A 590 -8.66 -0.57 0.45
CA GLY A 590 -9.55 0.53 0.12
C GLY A 590 -10.16 0.40 -1.28
N PHE A 591 -11.17 1.23 -1.56
CA PHE A 591 -11.82 1.29 -2.87
C PHE A 591 -11.40 2.55 -3.61
N VAL A 592 -10.75 2.43 -4.75
CA VAL A 592 -10.57 3.59 -5.64
C VAL A 592 -11.78 3.83 -6.55
N HIS A 593 -12.72 2.88 -6.61
CA HIS A 593 -13.98 2.97 -7.34
C HIS A 593 -15.09 2.20 -6.60
N ARG A 594 -16.29 2.78 -6.52
CA ARG A 594 -17.45 2.23 -5.79
C ARG A 594 -18.69 2.23 -6.67
N SER A 595 -19.55 1.22 -6.51
CA SER A 595 -20.71 1.00 -7.39
C SER A 595 -21.96 1.85 -7.09
N GLY A 596 -21.92 2.72 -6.09
CA GLY A 596 -23.01 3.65 -5.70
C GLY A 596 -24.34 3.04 -5.24
N GLY A 597 -24.60 1.77 -5.52
CA GLY A 597 -25.74 0.99 -5.00
C GLY A 597 -25.31 -0.20 -4.15
N ASP A 598 -24.18 -0.11 -3.43
CA ASP A 598 -23.77 -1.22 -2.57
C ASP A 598 -24.75 -1.40 -1.40
N PRO A 599 -25.26 -2.62 -1.15
CA PRO A 599 -26.34 -2.84 -0.17
C PRO A 599 -25.85 -2.77 1.27
N TYR A 600 -24.54 -2.56 1.52
CA TYR A 600 -24.03 -2.49 2.88
C TYR A 600 -24.05 -1.06 3.42
N ASN A 601 -23.48 -0.14 2.64
CA ASN A 601 -23.54 1.28 2.90
C ASN A 601 -24.93 1.82 2.58
N HIS A 602 -25.66 1.23 1.61
CA HIS A 602 -27.04 1.59 1.24
C HIS A 602 -28.06 0.46 1.56
N PRO A 603 -28.26 0.08 2.84
CA PRO A 603 -29.02 -1.11 3.24
C PRO A 603 -30.51 -1.13 2.89
N PHE A 604 -31.10 0.03 2.60
CA PHE A 604 -32.52 0.16 2.31
C PHE A 604 -32.81 0.48 0.84
N GLY A 605 -31.79 0.67 -0.01
CA GLY A 605 -31.97 1.07 -1.40
C GLY A 605 -32.93 2.27 -1.54
N ASN A 606 -33.85 2.21 -2.51
CA ASN A 606 -34.87 3.24 -2.71
C ASN A 606 -36.09 3.14 -1.76
N SER A 607 -36.01 2.36 -0.66
CA SER A 607 -37.13 2.21 0.27
C SER A 607 -37.11 3.28 1.36
N ASN A 608 -38.22 4.01 1.49
CA ASN A 608 -38.42 5.10 2.43
C ASN A 608 -39.12 4.60 3.72
N PRO A 609 -38.70 5.00 4.94
CA PRO A 609 -37.52 5.80 5.27
C PRO A 609 -36.26 4.95 5.47
N SER A 610 -35.18 5.38 4.83
CA SER A 610 -33.85 4.82 4.96
C SER A 610 -33.02 5.79 5.81
N PRO A 611 -32.63 5.42 7.04
CA PRO A 611 -31.90 6.33 7.92
C PRO A 611 -30.46 6.51 7.45
N TRP A 612 -30.06 7.77 7.22
CA TRP A 612 -28.64 8.16 7.30
C TRP A 612 -28.12 7.88 8.70
N ASP A 613 -27.02 7.15 8.78
CA ASP A 613 -26.32 6.86 10.02
C ASP A 613 -24.82 6.93 9.74
N ILE A 614 -24.31 8.17 9.62
CA ILE A 614 -22.92 8.49 9.28
C ILE A 614 -21.97 7.87 10.30
N ASP A 615 -22.35 7.90 11.59
CA ASP A 615 -21.57 7.34 12.69
C ASP A 615 -21.37 5.82 12.52
N ASN A 616 -22.31 5.13 11.89
CA ASN A 616 -22.22 3.72 11.53
C ASN A 616 -21.95 3.48 10.02
N TYR A 617 -21.47 4.49 9.30
CA TYR A 617 -21.09 4.42 7.88
C TYR A 617 -22.22 3.91 6.97
N LYS A 618 -23.47 4.25 7.31
CA LYS A 618 -24.66 4.01 6.49
C LYS A 618 -25.08 5.30 5.83
N TYR A 619 -25.14 5.25 4.51
CA TYR A 619 -25.51 6.35 3.65
C TYR A 619 -26.84 6.01 3.00
N ASP A 620 -27.69 7.01 2.80
CA ASP A 620 -28.98 6.80 2.13
C ASP A 620 -28.87 7.05 0.62
N GLY A 621 -29.72 6.37 -0.16
CA GLY A 621 -29.94 6.61 -1.58
C GLY A 621 -28.86 6.03 -2.51
N SER A 622 -29.26 5.18 -3.46
CA SER A 622 -28.34 4.61 -4.44
C SER A 622 -27.92 5.62 -5.52
N HIS A 623 -26.65 5.97 -5.60
CA HIS A 623 -26.11 6.94 -6.56
C HIS A 623 -25.37 6.25 -7.71
N PRO A 624 -24.96 6.98 -8.78
CA PRO A 624 -24.04 6.45 -9.77
C PRO A 624 -22.76 5.94 -9.13
N SER A 625 -22.05 5.06 -9.83
CA SER A 625 -20.70 4.71 -9.40
C SER A 625 -19.82 5.96 -9.29
N ALA A 626 -18.87 5.93 -8.36
CA ALA A 626 -17.98 7.05 -8.08
C ALA A 626 -16.55 6.58 -7.80
N GLY A 627 -15.59 7.46 -8.10
CA GLY A 627 -14.17 7.20 -7.92
C GLY A 627 -13.43 7.23 -9.25
N TYR A 628 -12.36 6.44 -9.37
CA TYR A 628 -11.43 6.44 -10.48
C TYR A 628 -11.35 5.07 -11.13
N ASP A 629 -11.29 5.06 -12.46
CA ASP A 629 -10.77 3.92 -13.20
C ASP A 629 -9.27 3.74 -12.89
N LYS A 630 -8.79 2.49 -12.93
CA LYS A 630 -7.42 2.17 -12.50
C LYS A 630 -6.47 2.10 -13.68
N ASP A 631 -5.35 2.81 -13.58
CA ASP A 631 -4.20 2.62 -14.45
C ASP A 631 -2.93 2.50 -13.60
N TYR A 632 -2.56 1.26 -13.28
CA TYR A 632 -1.51 0.97 -12.31
C TYR A 632 -0.27 0.44 -13.03
N HIS A 633 0.80 1.20 -13.01
CA HIS A 633 2.14 0.82 -13.41
C HIS A 633 3.02 0.62 -12.18
N TYR A 634 4.03 -0.22 -12.31
CA TYR A 634 5.05 -0.41 -11.28
C TYR A 634 6.35 0.25 -11.70
N ASP A 635 6.93 1.02 -10.79
CA ASP A 635 8.25 1.60 -10.96
C ASP A 635 9.32 0.57 -10.56
N ASN A 636 9.91 -0.11 -11.55
CA ASN A 636 10.89 -1.17 -11.29
C ASN A 636 12.15 -0.69 -10.56
N ARG A 637 12.38 0.63 -10.49
CA ARG A 637 13.52 1.20 -9.76
C ARG A 637 13.40 0.95 -8.25
N PHE A 638 12.18 0.79 -7.72
CA PHE A 638 11.95 0.43 -6.31
C PHE A 638 12.48 -0.94 -5.94
N LEU A 639 12.78 -1.83 -6.90
CA LEU A 639 13.49 -3.08 -6.60
C LEU A 639 14.95 -2.86 -6.17
N TYR A 640 15.49 -1.65 -6.31
CA TYR A 640 16.91 -1.35 -6.06
C TYR A 640 17.11 -0.13 -5.15
N ILE A 641 16.27 0.90 -5.30
CA ILE A 641 16.38 2.15 -4.56
C ILE A 641 15.02 2.45 -3.93
N GLN A 642 15.00 2.52 -2.60
CA GLN A 642 13.81 2.90 -1.83
C GLN A 642 13.75 4.41 -1.57
N PRO A 643 12.55 4.99 -1.39
CA PRO A 643 12.43 6.29 -0.75
C PRO A 643 13.09 6.26 0.65
N PRO A 644 13.66 7.39 1.12
CA PRO A 644 14.36 7.43 2.40
C PRO A 644 13.42 7.07 3.55
N ASP A 645 13.86 6.23 4.48
CA ASP A 645 13.12 5.83 5.69
C ASP A 645 11.74 5.18 5.41
N TYR A 646 11.52 4.66 4.20
CA TYR A 646 10.26 4.01 3.84
C TYR A 646 10.08 2.68 4.60
N PRO A 647 8.84 2.30 5.02
CA PRO A 647 8.62 1.13 5.85
C PRO A 647 9.23 -0.16 5.31
N GLU A 648 10.11 -0.75 6.11
CA GLU A 648 10.77 -2.02 5.82
C GLU A 648 9.81 -3.21 6.00
N VAL A 649 10.10 -4.30 5.30
CA VAL A 649 9.38 -5.57 5.44
C VAL A 649 10.26 -6.67 6.01
N TYR A 650 9.59 -7.57 6.73
CA TYR A 650 10.14 -8.79 7.32
C TYR A 650 9.17 -9.95 7.00
N ARG A 651 9.59 -11.21 7.14
CA ARG A 651 8.75 -12.40 6.90
C ARG A 651 8.54 -13.19 8.18
N GLY A 652 7.32 -13.68 8.42
CA GLY A 652 6.98 -14.49 9.60
C GLY A 652 6.80 -13.68 10.89
N TRP A 653 6.13 -14.27 11.89
CA TRP A 653 5.71 -13.58 13.12
C TRP A 653 6.39 -14.16 14.38
N GLY A 654 6.81 -13.30 15.31
CA GLY A 654 7.36 -13.68 16.61
C GLY A 654 8.77 -14.30 16.54
N ALA A 655 9.00 -15.40 17.27
CA ALA A 655 10.31 -16.09 17.29
C ALA A 655 10.72 -16.72 15.94
N GLY A 656 9.83 -16.68 14.94
CA GLY A 656 10.07 -17.07 13.55
C GLY A 656 10.03 -15.89 12.57
N THR A 657 10.11 -14.64 13.04
CA THR A 657 10.34 -13.49 12.17
C THR A 657 11.74 -13.61 11.59
N ILE A 658 11.74 -13.90 10.31
CA ILE A 658 12.85 -13.97 9.39
C ILE A 658 12.90 -12.62 8.68
N SER A 659 14.00 -11.87 8.76
CA SER A 659 14.06 -10.56 8.09
C SER A 659 13.96 -10.65 6.56
N SER A 660 13.80 -9.50 5.89
CA SER A 660 13.99 -9.33 4.44
C SER A 660 15.34 -9.84 3.90
N PHE A 661 16.28 -10.19 4.78
CA PHE A 661 17.59 -10.70 4.38
C PHE A 661 17.57 -12.14 3.87
N ASP A 662 16.47 -12.90 4.03
CA ASP A 662 16.48 -14.37 3.86
C ASP A 662 16.30 -14.93 2.45
N GLU A 663 15.95 -14.10 1.47
CA GLU A 663 15.81 -14.55 0.08
C GLU A 663 16.84 -13.94 -0.88
N THR A 664 18.07 -14.44 -0.82
CA THR A 664 18.93 -14.48 -2.02
C THR A 664 19.72 -15.78 -2.11
N VAL A 665 19.94 -16.18 -3.36
CA VAL A 665 20.55 -17.45 -3.78
C VAL A 665 21.99 -17.57 -3.28
N TRP A 666 22.27 -18.66 -2.56
CA TRP A 666 23.62 -19.07 -2.21
C TRP A 666 24.47 -19.27 -3.45
N SER A 667 25.55 -18.50 -3.59
CA SER A 667 26.58 -18.82 -4.58
C SER A 667 27.76 -19.51 -3.87
N LEU A 668 27.88 -20.83 -4.09
CA LEU A 668 29.11 -21.54 -3.78
C LEU A 668 30.18 -21.05 -4.74
N LYS A 669 31.16 -20.30 -4.23
CA LYS A 669 32.24 -19.74 -5.04
C LYS A 669 33.54 -20.50 -4.77
N VAL A 670 34.43 -20.48 -5.76
CA VAL A 670 35.79 -20.98 -5.58
C VAL A 670 36.49 -20.05 -4.59
N PRO A 671 37.15 -20.59 -3.54
CA PRO A 671 37.89 -19.75 -2.60
C PRO A 671 38.92 -18.89 -3.34
N PRO A 672 39.06 -17.60 -3.00
CA PRO A 672 40.14 -16.78 -3.55
C PRO A 672 41.49 -17.41 -3.15
N ASN A 673 42.46 -17.35 -4.09
CA ASN A 673 43.79 -17.93 -3.92
C ASN A 673 44.59 -17.25 -2.79
#